data_AF-A0AAN6JK24-F1
#
_entry.id   AF-A0AAN6JK24-F1
#
_cell.length_a   1.000
_cell.length_b   1.000
_cell.length_c   1.000
_cell.angle_alpha   90.00
_cell.angle_beta   90.00
_cell.angle_gamma   90.00
#
_symmetry.space_group_name_H-M   'P 1'
#
loop_
_entity.id
_entity.type
_entity.pdbx_description
1 polymer ?
#
loop_
_entity_poly.entity_id
_entity_poly.type
_entity_poly.pdbx_seq_one_letter_code
_entity_poly.pdbx_strand_id
1 'polypeptide(L)'
;MAYSKLPRGSRPYDISQQQSSSGHSSSNEHAGLLRADGASSVGSRHTPGATDTASDIGAGSEYGPYSYNSRLQKGVPASSNAIPQGKGGAGAWSSGISGKGAGVVGSTAAGAGGRYAVGPGVYGNPNLQPEPDDYLHSPEDADKSSGKIGCRGLLNIITLVGLALALITLFAGYPIIYHFENLSHSVNTGSYNIGGTNGSGQVPDLDIFQVVDPDTPKSAYTFISGSVDENLKKTNKKFNLVFSDEFNQEGRTFWKGDDPFWEAVDIWYGATLDYEWYSPEAINTTGGNLVIALEPMAIHDLNFRSGMLQSWNKFCYQGGYIEFSMLQPGTPETMGYWPALWMMGNLGRPGYLGSTEGLWPYSYDSCDTGILKNQMFNNGTVGPAATVNGIGTYSAPTPDDPNGPKRLSSLPGMRFPACTCPGYDHPGPNRNVGRSAAELDVIESQIQYRGGAFHSYASQSLQTAPFDAEYQWGNKLNTDYYIYDDTVTRENTYTGGPYQECASGLTQVPDDGFEESGQRFIKYGVEYGPDWKGDGTNAYVTWYVDGVPSWTVFGSALAPRPNQDIGQRLIPVEPMSIIMNLGMAPGFQPVRFNGANAMTLPTSMKVDYVRLYQLDGQKALIGCDPDDHPTLDYINSHPDLYLNHDYLRYNQSNYTWPLNKLTGNC
;
A
#
# COMPACT_ATOMS: atom_id res chain seq x y z
N MET A 1 51.49 -25.30 -20.79
CA MET A 1 52.61 -26.18 -21.15
C MET A 1 53.76 -25.96 -20.16
N ALA A 2 54.35 -27.07 -19.69
CA ALA A 2 55.62 -27.23 -18.98
C ALA A 2 55.76 -26.81 -17.48
N TYR A 3 55.82 -27.86 -16.65
CA TYR A 3 56.30 -27.98 -15.26
C TYR A 3 57.85 -27.99 -15.16
N SER A 4 58.41 -27.60 -14.00
CA SER A 4 59.55 -28.27 -13.32
C SER A 4 59.86 -27.61 -11.94
N LYS A 5 59.60 -28.26 -10.79
CA LYS A 5 60.44 -29.17 -9.97
C LYS A 5 61.49 -28.51 -9.02
N LEU A 6 61.17 -28.50 -7.70
CA LEU A 6 61.89 -29.03 -6.49
C LEU A 6 63.42 -28.85 -6.31
N PRO A 7 64.02 -28.81 -5.07
CA PRO A 7 63.84 -29.82 -4.01
C PRO A 7 63.99 -29.41 -2.50
N ARG A 8 63.93 -30.47 -1.67
CA ARG A 8 63.81 -30.68 -0.20
C ARG A 8 64.99 -30.25 0.71
N GLY A 9 64.69 -30.08 2.00
CA GLY A 9 65.54 -30.38 3.18
C GLY A 9 64.71 -30.27 4.48
N SER A 10 64.34 -31.38 5.16
CA SER A 10 65.01 -32.07 6.29
C SER A 10 64.83 -31.42 7.69
N ARG A 11 64.14 -32.17 8.58
CA ARG A 11 63.86 -31.98 10.04
C ARG A 11 65.16 -32.14 10.89
N PRO A 12 65.17 -32.30 12.25
CA PRO A 12 64.13 -32.23 13.32
C PRO A 12 64.59 -31.56 14.65
N TYR A 13 63.72 -31.52 15.68
CA TYR A 13 63.93 -31.78 17.13
C TYR A 13 62.73 -31.17 17.91
N ASP A 14 62.25 -31.57 19.09
CA ASP A 14 61.92 -32.83 19.78
C ASP A 14 61.37 -32.38 21.17
N ILE A 15 60.31 -33.03 21.71
CA ILE A 15 60.05 -33.33 23.15
C ILE A 15 59.84 -32.11 24.11
N SER A 16 58.96 -32.04 25.12
CA SER A 16 58.09 -32.95 25.88
C SER A 16 57.04 -32.17 26.69
N GLN A 17 55.94 -32.87 26.97
CA GLN A 17 55.09 -32.91 28.18
C GLN A 17 55.53 -32.12 29.44
N GLN A 18 54.58 -31.51 30.18
CA GLN A 18 53.97 -32.11 31.38
C GLN A 18 52.92 -31.21 32.07
N GLN A 19 51.98 -31.88 32.73
CA GLN A 19 50.88 -31.39 33.58
C GLN A 19 51.37 -30.58 34.79
N SER A 20 50.51 -29.69 35.32
CA SER A 20 50.20 -29.68 36.76
C SER A 20 48.91 -28.92 37.08
N SER A 21 48.35 -29.30 38.21
CA SER A 21 47.01 -29.13 38.78
C SER A 21 46.86 -27.93 39.74
N SER A 22 45.60 -27.70 40.16
CA SER A 22 45.08 -27.05 41.41
C SER A 22 44.21 -25.81 41.11
N GLY A 23 43.06 -25.54 41.75
CA GLY A 23 42.30 -26.15 42.84
C GLY A 23 41.04 -25.31 43.15
N HIS A 24 40.06 -25.94 43.83
CA HIS A 24 38.88 -25.50 44.65
C HIS A 24 38.38 -24.03 44.64
N SER A 25 37.07 -23.70 44.81
CA SER A 25 36.07 -24.20 45.77
C SER A 25 34.60 -23.99 45.35
N SER A 26 33.72 -24.74 46.04
CA SER A 26 32.25 -24.75 46.15
C SER A 26 31.64 -23.41 46.68
N SER A 27 30.33 -23.08 46.63
CA SER A 27 29.10 -23.85 46.94
C SER A 27 27.80 -23.04 46.69
N ASN A 28 26.70 -23.76 46.35
CA ASN A 28 25.25 -23.58 46.66
C ASN A 28 24.51 -22.29 46.19
N GLU A 29 23.26 -22.30 45.68
CA GLU A 29 22.03 -23.02 46.08
C GLU A 29 21.05 -23.34 44.91
N HIS A 30 20.38 -24.50 45.03
CA HIS A 30 18.95 -24.86 44.78
C HIS A 30 18.08 -24.13 43.73
N ALA A 31 17.14 -24.74 43.00
CA ALA A 31 16.63 -26.11 42.84
C ALA A 31 15.58 -26.11 41.70
N GLY A 32 15.28 -27.28 41.11
CA GLY A 32 14.01 -27.49 40.40
C GLY A 32 14.04 -28.30 39.10
N LEU A 33 14.53 -29.54 39.14
CA LEU A 33 14.35 -30.54 38.09
C LEU A 33 13.00 -31.26 38.27
N LEU A 34 12.18 -31.32 37.22
CA LEU A 34 11.30 -32.45 36.95
C LEU A 34 11.54 -32.93 35.52
N ARG A 35 11.93 -34.20 35.41
CA ARG A 35 12.20 -34.96 34.19
C ARG A 35 11.33 -36.22 34.26
N ALA A 36 10.77 -36.62 33.11
CA ALA A 36 10.35 -37.98 32.78
C ALA A 36 10.41 -38.06 31.25
N ASP A 37 11.43 -38.70 30.66
CA ASP A 37 11.51 -40.14 30.31
C ASP A 37 10.51 -40.51 29.18
N GLY A 38 10.87 -41.15 28.07
CA GLY A 38 12.12 -41.72 27.60
C GLY A 38 11.94 -42.47 26.26
N ALA A 39 13.07 -42.97 25.73
CA ALA A 39 13.23 -44.03 24.70
C ALA A 39 12.75 -43.71 23.26
N SER A 40 13.44 -44.05 22.16
CA SER A 40 14.46 -45.08 21.92
C SER A 40 15.23 -44.80 20.62
N SER A 41 16.47 -45.28 20.58
CA SER A 41 17.39 -45.27 19.43
C SER A 41 17.18 -46.48 18.51
N VAL A 42 17.25 -46.27 17.19
CA VAL A 42 17.71 -47.30 16.23
C VAL A 42 18.62 -46.62 15.20
N GLY A 43 19.85 -47.11 15.08
CA GLY A 43 20.89 -46.53 14.22
C GLY A 43 20.85 -47.04 12.79
N SER A 44 21.48 -46.29 11.88
CA SER A 44 22.09 -46.86 10.68
C SER A 44 23.31 -46.02 10.23
N ARG A 45 24.18 -46.71 9.48
CA ARG A 45 25.61 -46.53 9.28
C ARG A 45 26.04 -45.27 8.50
N HIS A 46 27.25 -44.80 8.84
CA HIS A 46 28.09 -43.93 8.01
C HIS A 46 28.64 -44.63 6.76
N THR A 47 28.63 -43.91 5.63
CA THR A 47 29.70 -43.87 4.62
C THR A 47 29.73 -42.47 3.99
N PRO A 48 30.91 -41.90 3.64
CA PRO A 48 31.07 -40.48 3.34
C PRO A 48 30.94 -40.18 1.85
N GLY A 49 30.10 -39.22 1.50
CA GLY A 49 30.07 -38.55 0.21
C GLY A 49 30.08 -37.05 0.47
N ALA A 50 31.18 -36.39 0.11
CA ALA A 50 31.28 -34.94 0.16
C ALA A 50 30.42 -34.35 -0.95
N THR A 51 29.34 -33.68 -0.55
CA THR A 51 28.62 -32.70 -1.35
C THR A 51 28.52 -31.46 -0.50
N ASP A 52 29.14 -30.36 -0.95
CA ASP A 52 28.97 -29.04 -0.35
C ASP A 52 27.48 -28.71 -0.32
N THR A 53 26.86 -28.87 0.85
CA THR A 53 25.53 -28.34 1.11
C THR A 53 25.69 -26.85 1.35
N ALA A 54 25.41 -26.06 0.32
CA ALA A 54 25.10 -24.65 0.49
C ALA A 54 23.93 -24.56 1.48
N SER A 55 24.19 -23.99 2.67
CA SER A 55 23.13 -23.62 3.60
C SER A 55 22.53 -22.31 3.11
N ASP A 56 21.66 -22.39 2.10
CA ASP A 56 20.74 -21.29 1.83
C ASP A 56 19.90 -21.10 3.10
N ILE A 57 20.01 -19.94 3.73
CA ILE A 57 19.16 -19.58 4.86
C ILE A 57 17.82 -19.21 4.21
N GLY A 58 16.93 -20.18 4.12
CA GLY A 58 15.58 -19.97 3.62
C GLY A 58 14.85 -18.95 4.48
N ALA A 59 14.17 -18.00 3.83
CA ALA A 59 13.27 -17.07 4.50
C ALA A 59 12.20 -17.83 5.31
N GLY A 60 11.78 -17.27 6.44
CA GLY A 60 10.82 -17.88 7.35
C GLY A 60 9.51 -18.25 6.65
N SER A 61 9.35 -19.52 6.29
CA SER A 61 8.37 -20.01 5.33
C SER A 61 6.90 -20.05 5.77
N GLU A 62 6.55 -19.39 6.88
CA GLU A 62 5.18 -19.36 7.44
C GLU A 62 4.52 -17.98 7.30
N TYR A 63 5.23 -16.97 6.81
CA TYR A 63 4.87 -15.57 6.94
C TYR A 63 4.64 -14.88 5.58
N GLY A 64 3.63 -14.00 5.53
CA GLY A 64 3.14 -13.24 4.39
C GLY A 64 2.06 -12.27 4.89
N PRO A 65 1.54 -11.30 4.12
CA PRO A 65 0.53 -10.30 4.51
C PRO A 65 -0.81 -10.82 5.08
N TYR A 66 -0.92 -12.10 5.43
CA TYR A 66 -2.01 -12.73 6.20
C TYR A 66 -1.57 -13.56 7.40
N SER A 67 -0.28 -13.72 7.66
CA SER A 67 0.14 -14.75 8.58
C SER A 67 -0.23 -14.38 10.01
N TYR A 68 -1.17 -15.13 10.56
CA TYR A 68 -1.58 -15.06 11.94
C TYR A 68 -1.18 -16.35 12.63
N ASN A 69 -0.15 -16.31 13.47
CA ASN A 69 0.23 -17.45 14.30
C ASN A 69 -0.51 -17.39 15.64
N SER A 70 -1.55 -18.21 15.78
CA SER A 70 -2.33 -18.33 17.02
C SER A 70 -1.53 -18.82 18.23
N ARG A 71 -0.31 -19.39 18.05
CA ARG A 71 0.50 -19.95 19.14
C ARG A 71 1.28 -18.89 19.93
N LEU A 72 1.47 -17.68 19.41
CA LEU A 72 2.25 -16.62 20.07
C LEU A 72 1.38 -15.64 20.89
N GLN A 73 0.05 -15.75 20.83
CA GLN A 73 -0.87 -14.93 21.63
C GLN A 73 -0.82 -15.23 23.14
N LYS A 74 -0.10 -16.27 23.58
CA LYS A 74 0.07 -16.58 25.02
C LYS A 74 0.96 -15.58 25.78
N GLY A 75 1.60 -14.63 25.10
CA GLY A 75 2.49 -13.64 25.73
C GLY A 75 1.89 -12.24 25.95
N VAL A 76 0.74 -11.92 25.35
CA VAL A 76 0.13 -10.58 25.47
C VAL A 76 -1.07 -10.67 26.41
N PRO A 77 -1.05 -10.03 27.59
CA PRO A 77 -2.22 -9.99 28.45
C PRO A 77 -3.33 -9.25 27.71
N ALA A 78 -4.48 -9.90 27.53
CA ALA A 78 -5.70 -9.22 27.14
C ALA A 78 -5.98 -8.11 28.17
N SER A 79 -5.98 -6.86 27.73
CA SER A 79 -6.38 -5.71 28.55
C SER A 79 -7.87 -5.80 28.83
N SER A 80 -8.21 -6.53 29.90
CA SER A 80 -9.54 -6.48 30.51
C SER A 80 -9.68 -5.17 31.30
N ASN A 81 -9.90 -4.07 30.60
CA ASN A 81 -10.43 -2.87 31.24
C ASN A 81 -11.94 -3.06 31.45
N ALA A 82 -12.24 -3.78 32.53
CA ALA A 82 -13.53 -3.73 33.19
C ALA A 82 -13.83 -2.28 33.60
N ILE A 83 -14.82 -1.68 32.97
CA ILE A 83 -15.39 -0.40 33.38
C ILE A 83 -16.00 -0.59 34.79
N PRO A 84 -15.57 0.16 35.82
CA PRO A 84 -16.19 0.06 37.13
C PRO A 84 -17.59 0.69 37.11
N GLN A 85 -18.62 -0.10 37.44
CA GLN A 85 -19.94 0.40 37.78
C GLN A 85 -19.86 1.27 39.06
N GLY A 86 -19.90 2.58 38.90
CA GLY A 86 -20.15 3.54 39.98
C GLY A 86 -21.63 3.87 40.10
N LYS A 87 -22.27 3.44 41.18
CA LYS A 87 -23.62 3.87 41.60
C LYS A 87 -23.58 5.28 42.20
N GLY A 88 -24.53 6.12 41.81
CA GLY A 88 -24.92 7.38 42.48
C GLY A 88 -25.61 8.26 41.45
N GLY A 89 -26.79 8.85 41.64
CA GLY A 89 -27.59 9.13 42.81
C GLY A 89 -28.37 10.38 42.42
N ALA A 90 -29.70 10.28 42.35
CA ALA A 90 -30.59 11.36 41.93
C ALA A 90 -30.47 12.59 42.85
N GLY A 91 -30.51 13.79 42.26
CA GLY A 91 -30.49 15.05 43.00
C GLY A 91 -30.84 16.24 42.13
N ALA A 92 -32.13 16.42 41.88
CA ALA A 92 -32.70 17.63 41.29
C ALA A 92 -32.67 18.78 42.30
N TRP A 93 -32.16 19.96 41.92
CA TRP A 93 -32.47 21.23 42.57
C TRP A 93 -32.75 22.30 41.52
N SER A 94 -34.04 22.57 41.37
CA SER A 94 -34.61 23.78 40.79
C SER A 94 -34.57 24.94 41.79
N SER A 95 -34.35 26.15 41.31
CA SER A 95 -34.82 27.39 41.97
C SER A 95 -35.07 28.43 40.88
N GLY A 96 -36.33 28.53 40.46
CA GLY A 96 -36.83 29.69 39.73
C GLY A 96 -37.45 30.72 40.70
N ILE A 97 -37.72 31.91 40.16
CA ILE A 97 -38.77 32.89 40.50
C ILE A 97 -38.47 34.09 39.59
N SER A 98 -39.39 34.85 39.00
CA SER A 98 -40.77 34.71 38.54
C SER A 98 -41.06 36.03 37.81
N GLY A 99 -41.94 36.06 36.80
CA GLY A 99 -42.30 37.35 36.19
C GLY A 99 -43.30 37.29 35.04
N LYS A 100 -44.48 36.72 35.30
CA LYS A 100 -45.79 36.98 34.66
C LYS A 100 -45.82 37.54 33.23
N GLY A 101 -46.25 36.68 32.29
CA GLY A 101 -46.99 37.12 31.11
C GLY A 101 -48.51 37.10 31.36
N ALA A 102 -49.24 38.00 30.71
CA ALA A 102 -50.63 37.82 30.29
C ALA A 102 -51.04 38.96 29.33
N GLY A 103 -51.77 38.60 28.26
CA GLY A 103 -52.58 39.54 27.46
C GLY A 103 -52.13 39.68 26.00
N VAL A 104 -52.33 38.68 25.12
CA VAL A 104 -53.58 38.31 24.42
C VAL A 104 -53.80 39.09 23.12
N VAL A 105 -53.67 38.31 22.03
CA VAL A 105 -54.48 38.23 20.80
C VAL A 105 -54.57 39.48 19.92
N GLY A 106 -54.23 39.23 18.65
CA GLY A 106 -54.08 40.25 17.64
C GLY A 106 -55.38 40.67 16.97
N SER A 107 -55.23 41.65 16.10
CA SER A 107 -55.85 41.69 14.78
C SER A 107 -55.26 42.88 14.03
N THR A 108 -54.88 42.63 12.78
CA THR A 108 -55.15 43.49 11.63
C THR A 108 -55.68 44.90 11.92
N ALA A 109 -54.87 45.91 11.62
CA ALA A 109 -55.34 47.25 11.27
C ALA A 109 -54.86 47.51 9.84
N ALA A 110 -55.67 47.28 8.81
CA ALA A 110 -56.76 48.15 8.40
C ALA A 110 -56.30 49.60 8.28
N GLY A 111 -55.70 49.89 7.13
CA GLY A 111 -55.64 51.25 6.61
C GLY A 111 -57.05 51.73 6.32
N ALA A 112 -57.47 52.75 7.06
CA ALA A 112 -58.44 53.73 6.64
C ALA A 112 -57.92 55.04 7.26
N GLY A 113 -57.38 55.96 6.47
CA GLY A 113 -58.24 56.84 5.70
C GLY A 113 -58.38 58.15 6.44
N GLY A 114 -57.30 58.93 6.48
CA GLY A 114 -57.42 60.38 6.62
C GLY A 114 -57.73 60.98 5.25
N ARG A 115 -58.95 60.76 4.74
CA ARG A 115 -59.56 61.76 3.85
C ARG A 115 -60.01 62.89 4.75
N TYR A 116 -59.54 64.08 4.42
CA TYR A 116 -60.16 65.34 4.78
C TYR A 116 -61.67 65.24 4.52
N ALA A 117 -62.49 65.40 5.56
CA ALA A 117 -63.86 65.87 5.38
C ALA A 117 -63.77 67.39 5.15
N VAL A 118 -63.75 67.81 3.89
CA VAL A 118 -64.04 69.20 3.54
C VAL A 118 -65.57 69.31 3.47
N GLY A 119 -66.17 69.72 4.58
CA GLY A 119 -67.54 70.24 4.62
C GLY A 119 -67.54 71.69 4.13
N PRO A 120 -68.46 72.07 3.22
CA PRO A 120 -68.31 73.23 2.36
C PRO A 120 -68.69 74.54 3.04
N GLY A 121 -67.94 75.59 2.72
CA GLY A 121 -68.46 76.96 2.75
C GLY A 121 -67.73 77.91 3.68
N VAL A 122 -66.65 78.50 3.18
CA VAL A 122 -66.36 79.89 3.53
C VAL A 122 -67.27 80.77 2.69
N TYR A 123 -68.20 81.47 3.33
CA TYR A 123 -68.58 82.85 2.99
C TYR A 123 -68.98 83.53 4.31
N GLY A 124 -68.23 84.49 4.83
CA GLY A 124 -67.02 85.05 4.27
C GLY A 124 -66.53 86.25 5.06
N ASN A 125 -65.59 86.95 4.43
CA ASN A 125 -65.47 88.38 4.56
C ASN A 125 -64.92 88.88 3.21
N PRO A 126 -65.36 90.01 2.64
CA PRO A 126 -64.99 90.39 1.26
C PRO A 126 -63.51 90.77 1.04
N ASN A 127 -62.56 90.41 1.91
CA ASN A 127 -61.16 90.83 1.83
C ASN A 127 -60.18 89.81 2.46
N LEU A 128 -59.90 88.67 1.80
CA LEU A 128 -58.70 87.85 2.09
C LEU A 128 -57.90 87.61 0.80
N GLN A 129 -56.57 87.68 0.92
CA GLN A 129 -55.59 87.51 -0.15
C GLN A 129 -55.28 85.99 -0.34
N PRO A 130 -54.81 85.56 -1.54
CA PRO A 130 -54.42 84.17 -1.81
C PRO A 130 -53.26 83.70 -0.92
N GLU A 131 -53.30 82.45 -0.45
CA GLU A 131 -52.18 81.84 0.30
C GLU A 131 -51.24 81.03 -0.63
N PRO A 132 -49.95 80.86 -0.27
CA PRO A 132 -48.93 80.26 -1.16
C PRO A 132 -49.12 78.77 -1.49
N ASP A 133 -50.04 78.07 -0.83
CA ASP A 133 -50.31 76.63 -0.96
C ASP A 133 -51.61 76.29 -1.70
N ASP A 134 -52.33 77.30 -2.20
CA ASP A 134 -53.56 77.13 -2.98
C ASP A 134 -53.35 76.30 -4.28
N TYR A 135 -52.11 76.21 -4.78
CA TYR A 135 -51.75 75.36 -5.93
C TYR A 135 -51.86 73.85 -5.63
N LEU A 136 -51.86 73.44 -4.35
CA LEU A 136 -51.94 72.04 -3.93
C LEU A 136 -53.37 71.47 -3.98
N HIS A 137 -54.38 72.34 -4.11
CA HIS A 137 -55.79 72.00 -3.93
C HIS A 137 -56.65 72.23 -5.19
N SER A 138 -56.04 72.55 -6.33
CA SER A 138 -56.70 72.65 -7.64
C SER A 138 -56.80 71.26 -8.30
N PRO A 139 -58.00 70.77 -8.68
CA PRO A 139 -58.15 69.50 -9.39
C PRO A 139 -57.78 69.59 -10.89
N GLU A 140 -57.35 70.75 -11.41
CA GLU A 140 -57.04 70.94 -12.83
C GLU A 140 -55.61 70.51 -13.21
N ASP A 141 -54.73 70.25 -12.24
CA ASP A 141 -53.30 69.93 -12.47
C ASP A 141 -52.88 68.49 -12.15
N ALA A 142 -53.79 67.62 -11.71
CA ALA A 142 -53.46 66.24 -11.32
C ALA A 142 -52.94 65.35 -12.47
N ASP A 143 -53.32 65.65 -13.72
CA ASP A 143 -53.08 64.75 -14.86
C ASP A 143 -51.89 65.13 -15.78
N LYS A 144 -51.14 66.20 -15.50
CA LYS A 144 -50.05 66.66 -16.39
C LYS A 144 -48.65 66.10 -16.10
N SER A 145 -48.48 65.19 -15.14
CA SER A 145 -47.14 64.63 -14.81
C SER A 145 -47.02 63.10 -14.70
N SER A 146 -48.09 62.34 -14.97
CA SER A 146 -48.12 60.87 -14.82
C SER A 146 -47.48 60.07 -15.97
N GLY A 147 -46.43 60.59 -16.62
CA GLY A 147 -45.82 59.96 -17.80
C GLY A 147 -44.31 59.67 -17.70
N LYS A 148 -43.64 60.07 -16.62
CA LYS A 148 -42.17 59.97 -16.51
C LYS A 148 -41.78 59.29 -15.21
N ILE A 149 -41.18 58.11 -15.29
CA ILE A 149 -40.53 57.46 -14.15
C ILE A 149 -39.42 58.42 -13.67
N GLY A 150 -39.63 59.06 -12.52
CA GLY A 150 -38.62 59.90 -11.91
C GLY A 150 -37.39 59.08 -11.50
N CYS A 151 -36.24 59.74 -11.33
CA CYS A 151 -34.99 59.10 -10.91
C CYS A 151 -35.17 58.18 -9.68
N ARG A 152 -36.03 58.56 -8.73
CA ARG A 152 -36.40 57.74 -7.56
C ARG A 152 -37.16 56.46 -7.93
N GLY A 153 -38.07 56.52 -8.90
CA GLY A 153 -38.80 55.35 -9.38
C GLY A 153 -37.88 54.36 -10.10
N LEU A 154 -36.93 54.88 -10.90
CA LEU A 154 -35.92 54.06 -11.56
C LEU A 154 -34.99 53.38 -10.55
N LEU A 155 -34.53 54.10 -9.53
CA LEU A 155 -33.70 53.54 -8.46
C LEU A 155 -34.45 52.45 -7.68
N ASN A 156 -35.73 52.65 -7.33
CA ASN A 156 -36.53 51.62 -6.67
C ASN A 156 -36.69 50.35 -7.53
N ILE A 157 -36.89 50.49 -8.84
CA ILE A 157 -36.97 49.36 -9.76
C ILE A 157 -35.63 48.61 -9.80
N ILE A 158 -34.51 49.33 -9.90
CA ILE A 158 -33.17 48.72 -9.90
C ILE A 158 -32.90 47.98 -8.58
N THR A 159 -33.26 48.58 -7.44
CA THR A 159 -33.10 47.94 -6.14
C THR A 159 -33.95 46.67 -6.01
N LEU A 160 -35.20 46.69 -6.49
CA LEU A 160 -36.08 45.53 -6.49
C LEU A 160 -35.57 44.40 -7.40
N VAL A 161 -35.06 44.75 -8.59
CA VAL A 161 -34.43 43.78 -9.50
C VAL A 161 -33.16 43.20 -8.88
N GLY A 162 -32.32 44.02 -8.25
CA GLY A 162 -31.12 43.57 -7.56
C GLY A 162 -31.42 42.61 -6.40
N LEU A 163 -32.43 42.92 -5.58
CA LEU A 163 -32.89 42.03 -4.51
C LEU A 163 -33.46 40.72 -5.03
N ALA A 164 -34.25 40.76 -6.10
CA ALA A 164 -34.80 39.56 -6.73
C ALA A 164 -33.70 38.66 -7.29
N LEU A 165 -32.71 39.24 -7.98
CA LEU A 165 -31.55 38.49 -8.49
C LEU A 165 -30.71 37.91 -7.34
N ALA A 166 -30.46 38.66 -6.27
CA ALA A 166 -29.73 38.16 -5.12
C ALA A 166 -30.43 36.96 -4.46
N LEU A 167 -31.77 37.01 -4.34
CA LEU A 167 -32.55 35.90 -3.80
C LEU A 167 -32.56 34.69 -4.73
N ILE A 168 -32.69 34.88 -6.05
CA ILE A 168 -32.59 33.79 -7.03
C ILE A 168 -31.21 33.15 -6.98
N THR A 169 -30.15 33.95 -6.93
CA THR A 169 -28.78 33.44 -6.81
C THR A 169 -28.56 32.70 -5.50
N LEU A 170 -29.12 33.17 -4.37
CA LEU A 170 -28.95 32.50 -3.08
C LEU A 170 -29.73 31.18 -2.97
N PHE A 171 -30.96 31.11 -3.50
CA PHE A 171 -31.84 29.96 -3.29
C PHE A 171 -31.90 28.98 -4.47
N ALA A 172 -31.62 29.42 -5.69
CA ALA A 172 -31.56 28.57 -6.87
C ALA A 172 -30.14 28.49 -7.45
N GLY A 173 -29.43 29.61 -7.52
CA GLY A 173 -28.05 29.65 -8.02
C GLY A 173 -27.08 28.87 -7.13
N TYR A 174 -27.10 29.09 -5.81
CA TYR A 174 -26.15 28.49 -4.87
C TYR A 174 -26.27 26.97 -4.82
N PRO A 175 -27.46 26.34 -4.75
CA PRO A 175 -27.56 24.88 -4.82
C PRO A 175 -27.08 24.29 -6.15
N ILE A 176 -27.32 24.99 -7.27
CA ILE A 176 -26.87 24.56 -8.59
C ILE A 176 -25.35 24.67 -8.71
N ILE A 177 -24.78 25.81 -8.33
CA ILE A 177 -23.33 26.04 -8.31
C ILE A 177 -22.67 25.03 -7.37
N TYR A 178 -23.16 24.86 -6.15
CA TYR A 178 -22.65 23.89 -5.19
C TYR A 178 -22.76 22.45 -5.70
N HIS A 179 -23.84 22.09 -6.40
CA HIS A 179 -23.99 20.77 -7.01
C HIS A 179 -22.98 20.54 -8.13
N PHE A 180 -22.78 21.52 -9.02
CA PHE A 180 -21.81 21.44 -10.11
C PHE A 180 -20.35 21.57 -9.64
N GLU A 181 -20.07 22.32 -8.57
CA GLU A 181 -18.77 22.33 -7.89
C GLU A 181 -18.50 20.96 -7.26
N ASN A 182 -19.46 20.39 -6.53
CA ASN A 182 -19.30 19.03 -5.99
C ASN A 182 -19.14 17.99 -7.09
N LEU A 183 -19.84 18.11 -8.22
CA LEU A 183 -19.62 17.25 -9.40
C LEU A 183 -18.26 17.48 -10.06
N SER A 184 -17.79 18.72 -10.12
CA SER A 184 -16.44 19.08 -10.61
C SER A 184 -15.33 18.57 -9.69
N HIS A 185 -15.60 18.48 -8.38
CA HIS A 185 -14.69 17.95 -7.37
C HIS A 185 -14.78 16.42 -7.24
N SER A 186 -15.94 15.81 -7.55
CA SER A 186 -16.11 14.35 -7.54
C SER A 186 -15.78 13.71 -8.89
N VAL A 187 -15.69 14.49 -9.97
CA VAL A 187 -15.36 14.04 -11.32
C VAL A 187 -14.17 14.84 -11.85
N ASN A 188 -13.02 14.64 -11.22
CA ASN A 188 -11.71 14.81 -11.84
C ASN A 188 -10.73 13.82 -11.19
N THR A 189 -10.76 12.60 -11.75
CA THR A 189 -9.58 11.86 -12.21
C THR A 189 -8.29 12.08 -11.42
N GLY A 190 -7.77 10.99 -10.86
CA GLY A 190 -6.37 10.90 -10.47
C GLY A 190 -5.45 11.50 -11.54
N SER A 191 -4.47 12.28 -11.06
CA SER A 191 -3.30 12.70 -11.81
C SER A 191 -3.53 13.58 -13.05
N TYR A 192 -3.86 14.85 -12.81
CA TYR A 192 -3.31 15.95 -13.60
C TYR A 192 -2.98 17.08 -12.64
N ASN A 193 -1.68 17.36 -12.49
CA ASN A 193 -1.07 18.53 -11.83
C ASN A 193 -2.02 19.29 -10.88
N ILE A 194 -1.79 19.17 -9.57
CA ILE A 194 -2.17 20.25 -8.65
C ILE A 194 -1.56 21.52 -9.27
N GLY A 195 -2.36 22.37 -9.93
CA GLY A 195 -1.87 23.50 -10.73
C GLY A 195 -2.52 23.72 -12.09
N GLY A 196 -2.98 22.67 -12.80
CA GLY A 196 -3.55 22.79 -14.15
C GLY A 196 -2.57 23.31 -15.21
N THR A 197 -2.76 22.94 -16.48
CA THR A 197 -2.00 23.54 -17.60
C THR A 197 -2.83 24.65 -18.23
N ASN A 198 -2.28 25.86 -18.35
CA ASN A 198 -2.92 26.87 -19.19
C ASN A 198 -2.72 26.49 -20.68
N GLY A 199 -3.58 27.00 -21.58
CA GLY A 199 -3.60 26.71 -23.02
C GLY A 199 -2.32 26.98 -23.83
N SER A 200 -1.19 27.33 -23.20
CA SER A 200 0.17 27.32 -23.76
C SER A 200 0.99 26.07 -23.44
N GLY A 201 0.47 25.13 -22.64
CA GLY A 201 1.22 23.95 -22.16
C GLY A 201 2.21 24.26 -21.04
N GLN A 202 2.20 25.47 -20.48
CA GLN A 202 2.99 25.83 -19.31
C GLN A 202 2.29 25.34 -18.04
N VAL A 203 3.00 24.54 -17.25
CA VAL A 203 2.65 24.24 -15.86
C VAL A 203 3.00 25.49 -15.04
N PRO A 204 2.09 26.02 -14.20
CA PRO A 204 2.41 27.08 -13.27
C PRO A 204 3.60 26.68 -12.39
N ASP A 205 4.64 27.52 -12.36
CA ASP A 205 5.75 27.44 -11.41
C ASP A 205 5.26 27.95 -10.04
N LEU A 206 4.36 27.17 -9.46
CA LEU A 206 3.91 27.32 -8.09
C LEU A 206 4.73 26.36 -7.23
N ASP A 207 5.08 26.78 -6.02
CA ASP A 207 5.76 25.97 -5.01
C ASP A 207 4.80 24.92 -4.44
N ILE A 208 4.36 24.01 -5.30
CA ILE A 208 3.44 22.90 -5.04
C ILE A 208 4.07 21.64 -5.60
N PHE A 209 3.88 20.53 -4.89
CA PHE A 209 4.39 19.23 -5.31
C PHE A 209 3.95 18.88 -6.74
N GLN A 210 4.92 18.54 -7.57
CA GLN A 210 4.72 18.13 -8.95
C GLN A 210 4.87 16.61 -9.07
N VAL A 211 4.19 16.01 -10.05
CA VAL A 211 4.29 14.56 -10.29
C VAL A 211 5.72 14.16 -10.69
N VAL A 212 6.40 15.01 -11.44
CA VAL A 212 7.84 14.90 -11.71
C VAL A 212 8.51 15.97 -10.87
N ASP A 213 9.36 15.53 -9.93
CA ASP A 213 10.12 16.43 -9.07
C ASP A 213 10.95 17.43 -9.92
N PRO A 214 10.83 18.75 -9.65
CA PRO A 214 11.61 19.78 -10.32
C PRO A 214 13.13 19.58 -10.22
N ASP A 215 13.60 18.95 -9.13
CA ASP A 215 15.02 18.67 -8.89
C ASP A 215 15.51 17.46 -9.69
N THR A 216 14.63 16.70 -10.34
CA THR A 216 15.05 15.56 -11.16
C THR A 216 15.94 16.04 -12.32
N PRO A 217 17.17 15.52 -12.44
CA PRO A 217 18.10 15.95 -13.47
C PRO A 217 17.56 15.59 -14.86
N LYS A 218 17.72 16.50 -15.84
CA LYS A 218 17.23 16.28 -17.21
C LYS A 218 17.82 15.04 -17.90
N SER A 219 19.00 14.58 -17.48
CA SER A 219 19.58 13.33 -17.94
C SER A 219 18.79 12.08 -17.52
N ALA A 220 17.99 12.17 -16.46
CA ALA A 220 17.14 11.10 -15.95
C ALA A 220 15.72 11.13 -16.53
N TYR A 221 15.43 11.93 -17.57
CA TYR A 221 14.08 12.00 -18.16
C TYR A 221 13.78 10.83 -19.10
N THR A 222 14.80 10.05 -19.44
CA THR A 222 14.68 8.92 -20.36
C THR A 222 15.45 7.72 -19.84
N PHE A 223 14.85 6.55 -20.00
CA PHE A 223 15.47 5.26 -19.72
C PHE A 223 15.44 4.39 -20.98
N ILE A 224 16.52 3.66 -21.25
CA ILE A 224 16.57 2.65 -22.31
C ILE A 224 16.66 1.29 -21.64
N SER A 225 15.65 0.46 -21.88
CA SER A 225 15.56 -0.86 -21.28
C SER A 225 16.68 -1.77 -21.72
N GLY A 226 17.25 -2.47 -20.72
CA GLY A 226 18.20 -3.56 -20.92
C GLY A 226 17.52 -4.93 -21.09
N SER A 227 16.19 -5.00 -21.08
CA SER A 227 15.43 -6.24 -21.06
C SER A 227 15.50 -7.02 -22.38
N VAL A 228 15.15 -8.30 -22.33
CA VAL A 228 14.95 -9.16 -23.50
C VAL A 228 13.47 -9.53 -23.67
N ASP A 229 13.06 -9.80 -24.92
CA ASP A 229 11.75 -10.39 -25.22
C ASP A 229 11.75 -11.92 -25.01
N GLU A 230 10.59 -12.54 -25.21
CA GLU A 230 10.38 -14.01 -25.15
C GLU A 230 11.29 -14.80 -26.12
N ASN A 231 11.84 -14.16 -27.15
CA ASN A 231 12.78 -14.74 -28.10
C ASN A 231 14.24 -14.42 -27.75
N LEU A 232 14.49 -13.90 -26.53
CA LEU A 232 15.78 -13.50 -25.98
C LEU A 232 16.48 -12.40 -26.79
N LYS A 233 15.72 -11.56 -27.49
CA LYS A 233 16.25 -10.39 -28.20
C LYS A 233 16.15 -9.17 -27.31
N LYS A 234 17.22 -8.38 -27.25
CA LYS A 234 17.22 -7.10 -26.53
C LYS A 234 16.11 -6.20 -27.06
N THR A 235 15.28 -5.69 -26.16
CA THR A 235 14.12 -4.86 -26.53
C THR A 235 14.55 -3.44 -26.89
N ASN A 236 15.53 -2.88 -26.17
CA ASN A 236 15.96 -1.46 -26.26
C ASN A 236 14.78 -0.48 -26.25
N LYS A 237 13.69 -0.83 -25.53
CA LYS A 237 12.51 0.03 -25.40
C LYS A 237 12.93 1.34 -24.75
N LYS A 238 12.49 2.45 -25.32
CA LYS A 238 12.67 3.78 -24.76
C LYS A 238 11.49 4.11 -23.85
N PHE A 239 11.78 4.53 -22.63
CA PHE A 239 10.82 4.99 -21.65
C PHE A 239 11.07 6.45 -21.30
N ASN A 240 9.99 7.19 -21.03
CA ASN A 240 10.04 8.56 -20.53
C ASN A 240 9.65 8.58 -19.06
N LEU A 241 10.28 9.48 -18.30
CA LEU A 241 9.93 9.73 -16.90
C LEU A 241 8.50 10.27 -16.81
N VAL A 242 7.69 9.67 -15.94
CA VAL A 242 6.29 10.07 -15.69
C VAL A 242 6.02 10.42 -14.23
N PHE A 243 6.88 9.98 -13.30
CA PHE A 243 6.86 10.39 -11.90
C PHE A 243 8.26 10.32 -11.30
N SER A 244 8.57 11.23 -10.38
CA SER A 244 9.79 11.17 -9.57
C SER A 244 9.63 11.89 -8.25
N ASP A 245 10.41 11.45 -7.27
CA ASP A 245 10.67 12.15 -6.02
C ASP A 245 12.16 12.00 -5.70
N GLU A 246 12.86 13.13 -5.58
CA GLU A 246 14.30 13.19 -5.27
C GLU A 246 14.55 13.48 -3.79
N PHE A 247 13.49 13.64 -2.97
CA PHE A 247 13.57 13.84 -1.53
C PHE A 247 14.49 14.99 -1.05
N ASN A 248 14.79 15.96 -1.93
CA ASN A 248 15.72 17.05 -1.69
C ASN A 248 15.17 18.12 -0.74
N GLN A 249 13.85 18.23 -0.63
CA GLN A 249 13.21 19.13 0.33
C GLN A 249 13.41 18.60 1.75
N GLU A 250 14.24 19.30 2.54
CA GLU A 250 14.60 18.93 3.91
C GLU A 250 13.40 18.99 4.88
N GLY A 251 13.33 18.02 5.81
CA GLY A 251 12.40 18.03 6.93
C GLY A 251 10.95 17.71 6.57
N ARG A 252 10.69 17.09 5.40
CA ARG A 252 9.37 16.56 5.06
C ARG A 252 8.96 15.54 6.13
N THR A 253 7.72 15.64 6.55
CA THR A 253 7.03 14.67 7.37
C THR A 253 6.04 13.91 6.51
N PHE A 254 5.70 12.69 6.94
CA PHE A 254 4.83 11.80 6.18
C PHE A 254 3.62 11.37 7.01
N TRP A 255 3.16 12.23 7.92
CA TRP A 255 1.88 11.98 8.59
C TRP A 255 0.74 12.03 7.57
N LYS A 256 -0.39 11.45 7.95
CA LYS A 256 -1.60 11.48 7.15
C LYS A 256 -1.97 12.93 6.77
N GLY A 257 -1.86 13.22 5.48
CA GLY A 257 -2.22 14.51 4.89
C GLY A 257 -1.07 15.49 4.69
N ASP A 258 0.14 15.19 5.18
CA ASP A 258 1.30 16.09 5.04
C ASP A 258 1.88 16.08 3.62
N ASP A 259 1.85 14.92 2.96
CA ASP A 259 2.44 14.70 1.66
C ASP A 259 1.38 14.21 0.64
N PRO A 260 1.39 14.71 -0.60
CA PRO A 260 0.38 14.32 -1.60
C PRO A 260 0.59 12.92 -2.17
N PHE A 261 1.82 12.40 -2.19
CA PHE A 261 2.16 11.11 -2.79
C PHE A 261 2.41 10.02 -1.77
N TRP A 262 2.87 10.38 -0.58
CA TRP A 262 3.34 9.44 0.44
C TRP A 262 2.55 9.55 1.75
N GLU A 263 2.44 8.44 2.47
CA GLU A 263 1.94 8.36 3.85
C GLU A 263 2.74 7.30 4.60
N ALA A 264 3.24 7.66 5.78
CA ALA A 264 3.85 6.71 6.70
C ALA A 264 2.75 6.03 7.53
N VAL A 265 2.86 4.72 7.70
CA VAL A 265 1.90 3.97 8.52
C VAL A 265 2.25 4.04 10.02
N ASP A 266 1.22 3.91 10.85
CA ASP A 266 1.32 3.85 12.30
C ASP A 266 0.73 2.52 12.81
N ILE A 267 1.49 1.42 12.67
CA ILE A 267 1.00 0.05 12.86
C ILE A 267 2.09 -0.89 13.39
N TRP A 268 1.66 -1.97 14.05
CA TRP A 268 2.46 -3.19 14.13
C TRP A 268 2.18 -4.08 12.91
N TYR A 269 3.22 -4.48 12.20
CA TYR A 269 3.08 -5.31 11.00
C TYR A 269 3.09 -6.80 11.37
N GLY A 270 1.91 -7.29 11.76
CA GLY A 270 1.75 -8.68 12.21
C GLY A 270 1.97 -9.74 11.12
N ALA A 271 1.91 -9.34 9.85
CA ALA A 271 2.08 -10.21 8.68
C ALA A 271 3.42 -10.97 8.65
N THR A 272 4.49 -10.39 9.18
CA THR A 272 5.82 -11.01 9.25
C THR A 272 6.35 -11.12 10.68
N LEU A 273 5.48 -10.82 11.66
CA LEU A 273 5.79 -10.76 13.09
C LEU A 273 6.94 -9.82 13.42
N ASP A 274 6.87 -8.60 12.90
CA ASP A 274 7.91 -7.59 13.04
C ASP A 274 8.17 -7.28 14.52
N TYR A 275 9.44 -7.09 14.86
CA TYR A 275 9.86 -6.81 16.24
C TYR A 275 9.57 -5.36 16.66
N GLU A 276 9.34 -4.50 15.68
CA GLU A 276 9.16 -3.06 15.77
C GLU A 276 7.72 -2.63 15.50
N TRP A 277 7.40 -1.44 16.00
CA TRP A 277 6.26 -0.68 15.52
C TRP A 277 6.70 0.24 14.38
N TYR A 278 5.97 0.24 13.26
CA TYR A 278 6.16 1.24 12.21
C TYR A 278 5.46 2.53 12.61
N SER A 279 6.22 3.63 12.69
CA SER A 279 5.75 4.94 13.11
C SER A 279 6.15 6.02 12.13
N PRO A 280 5.29 7.02 11.85
CA PRO A 280 5.65 8.19 11.05
C PRO A 280 6.82 8.98 11.62
N GLU A 281 7.09 8.89 12.93
CA GLU A 281 8.21 9.58 13.59
C GLU A 281 9.58 9.04 13.21
N ALA A 282 9.66 7.83 12.65
CA ALA A 282 10.90 7.20 12.20
C ALA A 282 11.25 7.55 10.74
N ILE A 283 10.43 8.38 10.08
CA ILE A 283 10.60 8.73 8.67
C ILE A 283 10.61 10.24 8.49
N ASN A 284 11.63 10.76 7.82
CA ASN A 284 11.67 12.14 7.35
C ASN A 284 12.58 12.24 6.12
N THR A 285 12.68 13.44 5.56
CA THR A 285 13.78 13.76 4.64
C THR A 285 14.89 14.50 5.37
N THR A 286 16.11 14.00 5.28
CA THR A 286 17.30 14.63 5.88
C THR A 286 18.50 14.48 4.97
N GLY A 287 19.20 15.59 4.71
CA GLY A 287 20.41 15.62 3.89
C GLY A 287 20.14 15.21 2.44
N GLY A 288 18.99 15.61 1.90
CA GLY A 288 18.56 15.30 0.52
C GLY A 288 18.22 13.83 0.28
N ASN A 289 17.77 13.11 1.31
CA ASN A 289 17.36 11.72 1.21
C ASN A 289 16.10 11.49 2.03
N LEU A 290 15.25 10.57 1.60
CA LEU A 290 14.30 9.90 2.49
C LEU A 290 15.10 9.02 3.46
N VAL A 291 14.91 9.21 4.76
CA VAL A 291 15.56 8.42 5.81
C VAL A 291 14.50 7.64 6.57
N ILE A 292 14.64 6.31 6.60
CA ILE A 292 13.83 5.42 7.42
C ILE A 292 14.74 4.83 8.51
N ALA A 293 14.53 5.27 9.75
CA ALA A 293 15.34 4.85 10.89
C ALA A 293 14.78 3.58 11.55
N LEU A 294 15.66 2.71 12.05
CA LEU A 294 15.33 1.59 12.94
C LEU A 294 16.05 1.79 14.27
N GLU A 295 15.29 1.86 15.36
CA GLU A 295 15.77 2.33 16.66
C GLU A 295 15.36 1.43 17.82
N PRO A 296 16.21 1.27 18.86
CA PRO A 296 15.86 0.55 20.08
C PRO A 296 15.03 1.44 21.01
N MET A 297 13.80 1.75 20.57
CA MET A 297 12.86 2.61 21.29
C MET A 297 11.61 1.81 21.67
N ALA A 298 11.32 1.76 22.97
CA ALA A 298 10.11 1.11 23.46
C ALA A 298 8.87 1.94 23.12
N ILE A 299 7.93 1.35 22.40
CA ILE A 299 6.69 2.00 21.94
C ILE A 299 5.63 0.91 21.69
N HIS A 300 4.36 1.19 22.02
CA HIS A 300 3.23 0.27 21.80
C HIS A 300 3.49 -1.18 22.28
N ASP A 301 4.10 -1.34 23.46
CA ASP A 301 4.49 -2.64 24.06
C ASP A 301 5.53 -3.46 23.25
N LEU A 302 6.18 -2.85 22.26
CA LEU A 302 7.33 -3.37 21.53
C LEU A 302 8.61 -2.63 21.95
N ASN A 303 9.77 -3.20 21.59
CA ASN A 303 11.09 -2.69 22.00
C ASN A 303 11.79 -1.85 20.94
N PHE A 304 11.23 -1.81 19.73
CA PHE A 304 11.85 -1.16 18.57
C PHE A 304 10.82 -0.30 17.83
N ARG A 305 11.33 0.73 17.18
CA ARG A 305 10.56 1.62 16.29
C ARG A 305 11.23 1.65 14.92
N SER A 306 10.44 1.59 13.86
CA SER A 306 10.91 1.79 12.48
C SER A 306 9.88 2.54 11.63
N GLY A 307 10.08 2.60 10.31
CA GLY A 307 9.16 3.22 9.37
C GLY A 307 8.83 2.36 8.14
N MET A 308 7.58 2.49 7.68
CA MET A 308 7.10 2.01 6.39
C MET A 308 6.34 3.17 5.71
N LEU A 309 6.80 3.53 4.51
CA LEU A 309 6.21 4.58 3.69
C LEU A 309 5.44 3.94 2.54
N GLN A 310 4.21 4.39 2.30
CA GLN A 310 3.33 3.87 1.26
C GLN A 310 2.82 5.01 0.37
N SER A 311 2.67 4.74 -0.93
CA SER A 311 1.90 5.61 -1.83
C SER A 311 0.43 5.20 -1.97
N TRP A 312 -0.03 4.27 -1.10
CA TRP A 312 -1.35 3.65 -1.17
C TRP A 312 -2.47 4.69 -1.28
N ASN A 313 -3.32 4.49 -2.29
CA ASN A 313 -4.44 5.36 -2.65
C ASN A 313 -4.10 6.86 -2.84
N LYS A 314 -2.81 7.20 -3.02
CA LYS A 314 -2.29 8.54 -3.33
C LYS A 314 -1.66 8.58 -4.71
N PHE A 315 -0.71 7.67 -4.95
CA PHE A 315 -0.06 7.49 -6.23
C PHE A 315 0.04 5.99 -6.55
N CYS A 316 -0.45 5.62 -7.73
CA CYS A 316 -0.37 4.26 -8.24
C CYS A 316 -0.04 4.29 -9.72
N TYR A 317 0.36 3.16 -10.27
CA TYR A 317 0.65 3.05 -11.70
C TYR A 317 0.48 1.61 -12.22
N GLN A 318 0.33 1.47 -13.54
CA GLN A 318 0.23 0.17 -14.22
C GLN A 318 1.34 0.05 -15.28
N GLY A 319 2.27 -0.87 -15.07
CA GLY A 319 3.36 -1.16 -15.99
C GLY A 319 4.41 -0.04 -16.13
N GLY A 320 5.54 -0.40 -16.71
CA GLY A 320 6.67 0.51 -16.91
C GLY A 320 7.93 0.04 -16.20
N TYR A 321 8.86 0.96 -15.98
CA TYR A 321 10.09 0.75 -15.23
C TYR A 321 10.13 1.68 -14.03
N ILE A 322 10.26 1.14 -12.82
CA ILE A 322 10.53 1.91 -11.61
C ILE A 322 11.96 1.64 -11.14
N GLU A 323 12.67 2.70 -10.77
CA GLU A 323 14.02 2.66 -10.19
C GLU A 323 14.04 3.42 -8.88
N PHE A 324 14.72 2.83 -7.89
CA PHE A 324 15.04 3.42 -6.60
C PHE A 324 16.56 3.52 -6.49
N SER A 325 17.07 4.57 -5.88
CA SER A 325 18.47 4.64 -5.46
C SER A 325 18.54 4.61 -3.95
N MET A 326 19.10 3.52 -3.40
CA MET A 326 19.02 3.21 -1.97
C MET A 326 20.39 2.88 -1.39
N LEU A 327 20.63 3.36 -0.17
CA LEU A 327 21.72 2.94 0.71
C LEU A 327 21.16 2.04 1.82
N GLN A 328 21.69 0.84 1.93
CA GLN A 328 21.24 -0.16 2.91
C GLN A 328 21.87 0.05 4.29
N PRO A 329 21.20 -0.36 5.38
CA PRO A 329 21.75 -0.30 6.74
C PRO A 329 22.91 -1.29 6.96
N GLY A 330 23.80 -0.99 7.92
CA GLY A 330 24.84 -1.92 8.37
C GLY A 330 25.93 -2.21 7.33
N THR A 331 26.32 -3.48 7.21
CA THR A 331 27.33 -3.99 6.26
C THR A 331 26.73 -5.07 5.35
N PRO A 332 27.41 -5.48 4.25
CA PRO A 332 26.95 -6.57 3.38
C PRO A 332 26.80 -7.92 4.08
N GLU A 333 27.33 -8.07 5.29
CA GLU A 333 27.26 -9.30 6.04
C GLU A 333 26.30 -9.21 7.24
N THR A 334 25.70 -8.04 7.51
CA THR A 334 24.88 -7.82 8.71
C THR A 334 23.52 -8.52 8.60
N MET A 335 23.24 -9.45 9.50
CA MET A 335 22.04 -10.28 9.48
C MET A 335 20.91 -9.73 10.35
N GLY A 336 19.70 -9.64 9.79
CA GLY A 336 18.47 -9.40 10.53
C GLY A 336 17.69 -8.15 10.09
N TYR A 337 18.33 -7.18 9.44
CA TYR A 337 17.60 -6.07 8.83
C TYR A 337 16.83 -6.55 7.61
N TRP A 338 15.64 -6.01 7.41
CA TRP A 338 14.80 -6.24 6.25
C TRP A 338 14.48 -4.91 5.56
N PRO A 339 15.47 -4.28 4.89
CA PRO A 339 15.18 -3.19 3.97
C PRO A 339 14.45 -3.77 2.75
N ALA A 340 13.30 -3.20 2.42
CA ALA A 340 12.48 -3.65 1.31
C ALA A 340 11.93 -2.49 0.47
N LEU A 341 11.95 -2.69 -0.84
CA LEU A 341 11.34 -1.83 -1.86
C LEU A 341 10.46 -2.72 -2.72
N TRP A 342 9.16 -2.44 -2.73
CA TRP A 342 8.18 -3.36 -3.31
C TRP A 342 6.89 -2.63 -3.65
N MET A 343 5.97 -3.35 -4.27
CA MET A 343 4.71 -2.79 -4.74
C MET A 343 3.57 -3.77 -4.53
N MET A 344 2.38 -3.24 -4.27
CA MET A 344 1.16 -4.03 -4.13
C MET A 344 -0.02 -3.37 -4.88
N GLY A 345 -0.87 -4.19 -5.50
CA GLY A 345 -2.12 -3.73 -6.11
C GLY A 345 -3.01 -2.95 -5.12
N ASN A 346 -3.54 -1.80 -5.55
CA ASN A 346 -4.11 -0.77 -4.68
C ASN A 346 -5.37 -1.20 -3.90
N LEU A 347 -6.04 -2.29 -4.30
CA LEU A 347 -7.16 -2.86 -3.56
C LEU A 347 -6.75 -3.47 -2.21
N GLY A 348 -5.47 -3.79 -2.02
CA GLY A 348 -4.89 -4.16 -0.73
C GLY A 348 -4.09 -3.00 -0.13
N ARG A 349 -4.12 -2.87 1.19
CA ARG A 349 -3.24 -1.96 1.93
C ARG A 349 -2.30 -2.76 2.84
N PRO A 350 -0.98 -2.73 2.60
CA PRO A 350 -0.03 -3.46 3.43
C PRO A 350 -0.16 -3.11 4.90
N GLY A 351 -0.22 -4.14 5.74
CA GLY A 351 -0.38 -4.03 7.19
C GLY A 351 -1.83 -4.01 7.68
N TYR A 352 -2.81 -3.91 6.76
CA TYR A 352 -4.24 -3.98 7.07
C TYR A 352 -4.79 -5.30 6.51
N LEU A 353 -4.65 -6.39 7.27
CA LEU A 353 -4.87 -7.76 6.76
C LEU A 353 -6.32 -8.01 6.30
N GLY A 354 -7.30 -7.31 6.89
CA GLY A 354 -8.69 -7.32 6.45
C GLY A 354 -8.87 -6.78 5.02
N SER A 355 -8.10 -5.77 4.62
CA SER A 355 -8.13 -5.27 3.24
C SER A 355 -7.58 -6.29 2.26
N THR A 356 -6.49 -6.97 2.63
CA THR A 356 -5.79 -7.88 1.73
C THR A 356 -6.54 -9.20 1.57
N GLU A 357 -7.17 -9.79 2.62
CA GLU A 357 -7.60 -11.22 2.65
C GLU A 357 -8.36 -11.72 1.40
N GLY A 358 -7.73 -12.57 0.59
CA GLY A 358 -8.31 -13.09 -0.65
C GLY A 358 -8.11 -12.21 -1.88
N LEU A 359 -7.33 -11.12 -1.77
CA LEU A 359 -6.85 -10.30 -2.89
C LEU A 359 -5.37 -10.55 -3.15
N TRP A 360 -4.54 -10.47 -2.11
CA TRP A 360 -3.15 -10.91 -2.21
C TRP A 360 -3.07 -12.45 -2.06
N PRO A 361 -2.11 -13.16 -2.68
CA PRO A 361 -1.20 -12.70 -3.73
C PRO A 361 -1.81 -12.96 -5.12
N TYR A 362 -3.14 -12.97 -5.26
CA TYR A 362 -3.76 -13.29 -6.53
C TYR A 362 -3.32 -12.32 -7.63
N SER A 363 -3.07 -12.87 -8.81
CA SER A 363 -2.91 -12.15 -10.07
C SER A 363 -3.59 -13.00 -11.14
N TYR A 364 -4.93 -12.91 -11.19
CA TYR A 364 -5.74 -13.95 -11.83
C TYR A 364 -7.09 -13.44 -12.33
N ASP A 365 -7.44 -13.80 -13.56
CA ASP A 365 -8.67 -13.36 -14.25
C ASP A 365 -9.43 -14.54 -14.86
N SER A 366 -9.46 -15.67 -14.15
CA SER A 366 -10.20 -16.88 -14.55
C SER A 366 -11.25 -17.28 -13.51
N CYS A 367 -12.26 -18.03 -13.96
CA CYS A 367 -13.32 -18.58 -13.10
C CYS A 367 -13.26 -20.11 -13.11
N ASP A 368 -12.36 -20.66 -12.29
CA ASP A 368 -12.10 -22.09 -12.18
C ASP A 368 -11.69 -22.46 -10.74
N THR A 369 -11.17 -23.67 -10.54
CA THR A 369 -10.83 -24.16 -9.20
C THR A 369 -9.84 -23.27 -8.46
N GLY A 370 -9.01 -22.50 -9.17
CA GLY A 370 -7.99 -21.62 -8.58
C GLY A 370 -8.53 -20.54 -7.65
N ILE A 371 -9.77 -20.09 -7.88
CA ILE A 371 -10.40 -19.03 -7.07
C ILE A 371 -11.01 -19.56 -5.77
N LEU A 372 -11.11 -20.88 -5.61
CA LEU A 372 -11.77 -21.49 -4.48
C LEU A 372 -10.86 -21.55 -3.26
N LYS A 373 -11.48 -21.65 -2.07
CA LYS A 373 -10.76 -21.89 -0.83
C LYS A 373 -9.82 -23.09 -0.96
N ASN A 374 -8.56 -22.90 -0.60
CA ASN A 374 -7.49 -23.89 -0.70
C ASN A 374 -7.28 -24.47 -2.12
N GLN A 375 -7.78 -23.80 -3.18
CA GLN A 375 -7.84 -24.30 -4.56
C GLN A 375 -8.58 -25.65 -4.68
N MET A 376 -9.69 -25.79 -3.96
CA MET A 376 -10.43 -27.05 -3.85
C MET A 376 -11.95 -26.83 -3.86
N PHE A 377 -12.66 -27.78 -4.47
CA PHE A 377 -14.12 -27.89 -4.45
C PHE A 377 -14.68 -28.22 -3.06
N ASN A 378 -16.00 -28.13 -2.93
CA ASN A 378 -16.76 -28.52 -1.73
C ASN A 378 -16.18 -27.91 -0.45
N ASN A 379 -15.90 -26.60 -0.49
CA ASN A 379 -15.33 -25.83 0.60
C ASN A 379 -13.99 -26.42 1.13
N GLY A 380 -13.11 -26.82 0.21
CA GLY A 380 -11.79 -27.32 0.58
C GLY A 380 -11.69 -28.82 0.86
N THR A 381 -12.67 -29.65 0.46
CA THR A 381 -12.65 -31.08 0.83
C THR A 381 -12.31 -32.03 -0.31
N VAL A 382 -12.54 -31.60 -1.56
CA VAL A 382 -12.25 -32.39 -2.76
C VAL A 382 -11.59 -31.47 -3.77
N GLY A 383 -10.59 -31.92 -4.51
CA GLY A 383 -9.92 -31.10 -5.52
C GLY A 383 -9.29 -31.96 -6.60
N PRO A 384 -8.75 -31.34 -7.66
CA PRO A 384 -7.91 -32.01 -8.63
C PRO A 384 -6.78 -32.79 -7.94
N ALA A 385 -6.44 -33.98 -8.44
CA ALA A 385 -5.46 -34.84 -7.78
C ALA A 385 -4.08 -34.18 -7.67
N ALA A 386 -3.71 -33.33 -8.63
CA ALA A 386 -2.47 -32.55 -8.57
C ALA A 386 -2.47 -31.53 -7.43
N THR A 387 -3.61 -30.88 -7.15
CA THR A 387 -3.74 -29.95 -6.01
C THR A 387 -3.73 -30.66 -4.66
N VAL A 388 -4.40 -31.82 -4.57
CA VAL A 388 -4.49 -32.58 -3.30
C VAL A 388 -3.15 -33.22 -2.92
N ASN A 389 -2.42 -33.74 -3.92
CA ASN A 389 -1.18 -34.50 -3.67
C ASN A 389 0.09 -33.65 -3.86
N GLY A 390 0.03 -32.59 -4.66
CA GLY A 390 1.17 -31.71 -4.97
C GLY A 390 1.46 -30.73 -3.85
N ILE A 391 1.78 -31.24 -2.67
CA ILE A 391 2.08 -30.45 -1.47
C ILE A 391 3.53 -29.93 -1.56
N GLY A 392 3.72 -28.62 -1.51
CA GLY A 392 5.04 -27.99 -1.56
C GLY A 392 5.84 -28.17 -0.27
N THR A 393 7.15 -27.93 -0.36
CA THR A 393 8.09 -28.02 0.77
C THR A 393 7.61 -27.24 2.00
N TYR A 394 7.09 -26.04 1.75
CA TYR A 394 6.65 -25.09 2.77
C TYR A 394 5.14 -25.09 3.00
N SER A 395 4.40 -26.03 2.41
CA SER A 395 2.98 -26.20 2.70
C SER A 395 2.75 -26.54 4.17
N ALA A 396 1.67 -25.95 4.71
CA ALA A 396 1.26 -26.08 6.09
C ALA A 396 -0.25 -26.39 6.19
N PRO A 397 -0.74 -26.85 7.35
CA PRO A 397 -2.17 -26.85 7.63
C PRO A 397 -2.76 -25.44 7.57
N THR A 398 -4.06 -25.35 7.39
CA THR A 398 -4.74 -24.05 7.29
C THR A 398 -4.97 -23.44 8.67
N PRO A 399 -5.11 -22.11 8.78
CA PRO A 399 -5.38 -21.45 10.07
C PRO A 399 -6.66 -21.89 10.76
N ASP A 400 -7.67 -22.31 10.00
CA ASP A 400 -8.94 -22.83 10.49
C ASP A 400 -8.87 -24.31 10.91
N ASP A 401 -7.86 -25.05 10.46
CA ASP A 401 -7.61 -26.43 10.88
C ASP A 401 -6.10 -26.68 11.12
N PRO A 402 -5.53 -26.12 12.21
CA PRO A 402 -4.09 -26.15 12.47
C PRO A 402 -3.56 -27.55 12.80
N ASN A 403 -4.44 -28.53 13.04
CA ASN A 403 -4.09 -29.94 13.25
C ASN A 403 -4.44 -30.81 12.04
N GLY A 404 -4.92 -30.20 10.95
CA GLY A 404 -5.30 -30.87 9.72
C GLY A 404 -4.11 -31.28 8.86
N PRO A 405 -4.37 -31.87 7.69
CA PRO A 405 -3.32 -32.16 6.72
C PRO A 405 -2.72 -30.85 6.17
N LYS A 406 -1.45 -30.93 5.76
CA LYS A 406 -0.84 -29.89 4.93
C LYS A 406 -1.64 -29.72 3.64
N ARG A 407 -1.75 -28.48 3.16
CA ARG A 407 -2.43 -28.15 1.91
C ARG A 407 -1.51 -27.40 0.98
N LEU A 408 -1.74 -27.57 -0.33
CA LEU A 408 -1.05 -26.74 -1.32
C LEU A 408 -1.32 -25.26 -1.04
N SER A 409 -2.59 -24.88 -0.89
CA SER A 409 -2.96 -23.51 -0.55
C SER A 409 -3.74 -23.44 0.77
N SER A 410 -3.42 -22.44 1.58
CA SER A 410 -4.17 -22.02 2.77
C SER A 410 -4.97 -20.74 2.54
N LEU A 411 -5.09 -20.29 1.28
CA LEU A 411 -5.86 -19.10 0.94
C LEU A 411 -7.37 -19.35 1.14
N PRO A 412 -8.12 -18.34 1.64
CA PRO A 412 -9.56 -18.45 1.85
C PRO A 412 -10.37 -18.53 0.53
N GLY A 413 -9.70 -18.34 -0.60
CA GLY A 413 -10.30 -18.16 -1.93
C GLY A 413 -10.10 -16.73 -2.40
N MET A 414 -10.24 -16.52 -3.71
CA MET A 414 -10.16 -15.20 -4.32
C MET A 414 -11.45 -14.43 -3.99
N ARG A 415 -11.32 -13.21 -3.47
CA ARG A 415 -12.45 -12.37 -3.06
C ARG A 415 -13.21 -11.86 -4.27
N PHE A 416 -12.53 -11.34 -5.29
CA PHE A 416 -13.18 -10.78 -6.48
C PHE A 416 -12.75 -11.51 -7.75
N PRO A 417 -13.23 -12.75 -7.99
CA PRO A 417 -12.95 -13.45 -9.23
C PRO A 417 -13.78 -12.89 -10.40
N ALA A 418 -13.36 -13.21 -11.63
CA ALA A 418 -13.99 -12.87 -12.90
C ALA A 418 -15.38 -13.52 -13.15
N CYS A 419 -16.06 -13.92 -12.08
CA CYS A 419 -17.39 -14.52 -12.12
C CYS A 419 -18.16 -14.30 -10.82
N THR A 420 -17.99 -13.13 -10.22
CA THR A 420 -18.72 -12.74 -9.02
C THR A 420 -20.22 -12.66 -9.31
N CYS A 421 -21.05 -13.28 -8.46
CA CYS A 421 -22.49 -13.37 -8.66
C CYS A 421 -23.16 -11.99 -8.71
N PRO A 422 -24.20 -11.75 -9.53
CA PRO A 422 -24.98 -10.51 -9.49
C PRO A 422 -25.52 -10.18 -8.09
N GLY A 423 -25.54 -8.90 -7.72
CA GLY A 423 -26.00 -8.43 -6.41
C GLY A 423 -24.97 -8.50 -5.28
N TYR A 424 -23.84 -9.19 -5.48
CA TYR A 424 -22.70 -9.15 -4.55
C TYR A 424 -21.77 -7.97 -4.84
N ASP A 425 -20.88 -7.71 -3.91
CA ASP A 425 -19.89 -6.64 -4.01
C ASP A 425 -18.77 -6.99 -5.00
N HIS A 426 -18.24 -5.97 -5.68
CA HIS A 426 -17.14 -6.09 -6.64
C HIS A 426 -16.57 -4.71 -7.00
N PRO A 427 -15.24 -4.50 -6.99
CA PRO A 427 -14.63 -3.19 -7.25
C PRO A 427 -14.68 -2.72 -8.70
N GLY A 428 -15.43 -3.38 -9.58
CA GLY A 428 -15.48 -3.07 -11.02
C GLY A 428 -14.25 -3.55 -11.81
N PRO A 429 -14.12 -3.18 -13.10
CA PRO A 429 -15.08 -2.36 -13.85
C PRO A 429 -16.38 -3.11 -14.12
N ASN A 430 -16.34 -4.45 -14.10
CA ASN A 430 -17.51 -5.31 -14.09
C ASN A 430 -17.15 -6.65 -13.43
N ARG A 431 -18.15 -7.51 -13.22
CA ARG A 431 -18.02 -8.80 -12.49
C ARG A 431 -17.31 -9.91 -13.29
N ASN A 432 -16.92 -9.63 -14.54
CA ASN A 432 -16.18 -10.55 -15.39
C ASN A 432 -14.69 -10.20 -15.51
N VAL A 433 -14.20 -9.28 -14.66
CA VAL A 433 -12.78 -8.96 -14.52
C VAL A 433 -12.39 -9.35 -13.10
N GLY A 434 -11.43 -10.24 -12.95
CA GLY A 434 -10.84 -10.64 -11.69
C GLY A 434 -10.03 -9.49 -11.10
N ARG A 435 -10.21 -9.24 -9.80
CA ARG A 435 -9.61 -8.10 -9.10
C ARG A 435 -8.85 -8.57 -7.87
N SER A 436 -7.65 -8.03 -7.68
CA SER A 436 -6.69 -8.56 -6.71
C SER A 436 -5.71 -7.51 -6.17
N ALA A 437 -4.76 -7.97 -5.35
CA ALA A 437 -3.68 -7.16 -4.79
C ALA A 437 -2.36 -7.91 -4.96
N ALA A 438 -1.92 -8.06 -6.22
CA ALA A 438 -0.66 -8.73 -6.55
C ALA A 438 0.54 -7.97 -5.98
N GLU A 439 1.66 -8.67 -5.76
CA GLU A 439 2.87 -8.12 -5.16
C GLU A 439 4.09 -8.34 -6.07
N LEU A 440 4.91 -7.29 -6.18
CA LEU A 440 6.18 -7.29 -6.91
C LEU A 440 7.28 -6.71 -6.03
N ASP A 441 8.29 -7.52 -5.75
CA ASP A 441 9.41 -7.18 -4.89
C ASP A 441 10.59 -6.71 -5.75
N VAL A 442 10.93 -5.41 -5.64
CA VAL A 442 12.10 -4.84 -6.33
C VAL A 442 13.38 -5.29 -5.64
N ILE A 443 13.35 -5.29 -4.30
CA ILE A 443 14.34 -5.91 -3.44
C ILE A 443 13.74 -6.15 -2.07
N GLU A 444 13.97 -7.35 -1.53
CA GLU A 444 14.00 -7.60 -0.10
C GLU A 444 15.39 -8.17 0.25
N SER A 445 16.18 -7.46 1.05
CA SER A 445 17.58 -7.86 1.26
C SER A 445 17.72 -9.04 2.20
N GLN A 446 18.45 -10.07 1.75
CA GLN A 446 18.75 -11.27 2.54
C GLN A 446 20.25 -11.53 2.57
N ILE A 447 20.77 -11.97 3.71
CA ILE A 447 22.17 -12.40 3.83
C ILE A 447 22.29 -13.89 3.53
N GLN A 448 23.17 -14.25 2.60
CA GLN A 448 23.44 -15.64 2.23
C GLN A 448 24.92 -15.98 2.39
N TYR A 449 25.21 -17.22 2.82
CA TYR A 449 26.59 -17.73 2.91
C TYR A 449 26.95 -18.48 1.63
N ARG A 450 27.88 -17.93 0.85
CA ARG A 450 28.30 -18.54 -0.43
C ARG A 450 29.76 -18.22 -0.74
N GLY A 451 30.46 -19.16 -1.37
CA GLY A 451 31.86 -18.94 -1.77
C GLY A 451 32.82 -18.75 -0.59
N GLY A 452 32.42 -19.15 0.62
CA GLY A 452 33.21 -18.98 1.85
C GLY A 452 33.03 -17.62 2.54
N ALA A 453 32.07 -16.81 2.12
CA ALA A 453 31.77 -15.50 2.70
C ALA A 453 30.26 -15.27 2.82
N PHE A 454 29.87 -14.35 3.70
CA PHE A 454 28.51 -13.82 3.76
C PHE A 454 28.41 -12.62 2.82
N HIS A 455 27.34 -12.55 2.05
CA HIS A 455 27.03 -11.37 1.24
C HIS A 455 25.53 -11.10 1.30
N SER A 456 25.15 -9.86 0.99
CA SER A 456 23.77 -9.46 0.80
C SER A 456 23.31 -9.79 -0.62
N TYR A 457 22.09 -10.28 -0.73
CA TYR A 457 21.41 -10.59 -1.97
C TYR A 457 20.06 -9.89 -1.99
N ALA A 458 19.72 -9.31 -3.14
CA ALA A 458 18.38 -8.85 -3.43
C ALA A 458 17.50 -10.06 -3.70
N SER A 459 16.55 -10.36 -2.81
CA SER A 459 15.42 -11.23 -3.11
C SER A 459 14.46 -10.44 -3.99
N GLN A 460 14.33 -10.89 -5.22
CA GLN A 460 13.51 -10.29 -6.27
C GLN A 460 12.40 -11.27 -6.60
N SER A 461 11.16 -10.82 -6.63
CA SER A 461 10.04 -11.75 -6.56
C SER A 461 8.76 -11.21 -7.21
N LEU A 462 7.99 -12.12 -7.79
CA LEU A 462 6.59 -11.96 -8.16
C LEU A 462 5.78 -12.97 -7.36
N GLN A 463 4.99 -12.47 -6.41
CA GLN A 463 4.05 -13.30 -5.66
C GLN A 463 2.82 -13.57 -6.54
N THR A 464 2.33 -14.80 -6.51
CA THR A 464 1.20 -15.20 -7.33
C THR A 464 0.30 -16.22 -6.62
N ALA A 465 -0.98 -16.15 -6.96
CA ALA A 465 -1.97 -17.18 -6.75
C ALA A 465 -2.89 -17.21 -7.97
N PRO A 466 -3.45 -18.37 -8.35
CA PRO A 466 -3.38 -19.68 -7.68
C PRO A 466 -2.01 -20.38 -7.77
N PHE A 467 -1.80 -21.42 -6.95
CA PHE A 467 -0.52 -22.11 -6.86
C PHE A 467 -0.41 -23.31 -7.80
N ASP A 468 0.79 -23.53 -8.33
CA ASP A 468 1.20 -24.76 -8.98
C ASP A 468 1.45 -25.87 -7.96
N ALA A 469 1.26 -27.11 -8.40
CA ALA A 469 1.62 -28.29 -7.61
C ALA A 469 3.07 -28.18 -7.13
N GLU A 470 3.28 -28.42 -5.84
CA GLU A 470 4.58 -28.34 -5.17
C GLU A 470 5.24 -26.94 -5.21
N TYR A 471 4.49 -25.88 -5.52
CA TYR A 471 5.00 -24.52 -5.78
C TYR A 471 6.04 -24.48 -6.92
N GLN A 472 5.80 -25.31 -7.95
CA GLN A 472 6.64 -25.38 -9.14
C GLN A 472 6.06 -24.54 -10.28
N TRP A 473 6.27 -23.23 -10.20
CA TRP A 473 6.09 -22.33 -11.32
C TRP A 473 6.91 -22.77 -12.54
N GLY A 474 6.54 -22.30 -13.74
CA GLY A 474 7.26 -22.63 -14.96
C GLY A 474 8.69 -22.08 -14.88
N ASN A 475 9.66 -22.93 -14.56
CA ASN A 475 11.04 -22.51 -14.30
C ASN A 475 12.02 -23.08 -15.35
N LYS A 476 11.62 -23.08 -16.61
CA LYS A 476 12.53 -23.45 -17.70
C LYS A 476 13.36 -22.24 -18.13
N LEU A 477 14.65 -22.25 -17.81
CA LEU A 477 15.61 -21.24 -18.28
C LEU A 477 15.57 -21.10 -19.81
N ASN A 478 15.64 -19.86 -20.31
CA ASN A 478 15.54 -19.48 -21.73
C ASN A 478 14.16 -19.77 -22.37
N THR A 479 13.12 -19.99 -21.56
CA THR A 479 11.74 -20.14 -22.04
C THR A 479 10.80 -19.38 -21.11
N ASP A 480 10.78 -19.76 -19.84
CA ASP A 480 9.90 -19.16 -18.83
C ASP A 480 10.58 -18.04 -18.06
N TYR A 481 11.90 -18.13 -17.91
CA TYR A 481 12.71 -17.05 -17.37
C TYR A 481 14.07 -16.95 -18.06
N TYR A 482 14.77 -15.85 -17.85
CA TYR A 482 16.10 -15.57 -18.35
C TYR A 482 16.99 -14.96 -17.26
N ILE A 483 18.25 -15.38 -17.17
CA ILE A 483 19.26 -14.79 -16.27
C ILE A 483 20.32 -14.12 -17.14
N TYR A 484 20.64 -12.85 -16.84
CA TYR A 484 21.59 -12.05 -17.63
C TYR A 484 23.04 -12.32 -17.23
N ASP A 485 23.29 -12.58 -15.95
CA ASP A 485 24.60 -12.93 -15.40
C ASP A 485 24.44 -13.98 -14.29
N ASP A 486 24.80 -15.22 -14.60
CA ASP A 486 24.69 -16.37 -13.70
C ASP A 486 25.80 -16.44 -12.64
N THR A 487 26.77 -15.52 -12.70
CA THR A 487 27.83 -15.41 -11.68
C THR A 487 27.33 -14.70 -10.43
N VAL A 488 26.37 -13.77 -10.58
CA VAL A 488 25.79 -12.97 -9.48
C VAL A 488 24.30 -13.22 -9.26
N THR A 489 23.57 -13.72 -10.26
CA THR A 489 22.13 -13.97 -10.19
C THR A 489 21.81 -15.46 -10.29
N ARG A 490 20.84 -15.94 -9.50
CA ARG A 490 20.33 -17.31 -9.56
C ARG A 490 18.84 -17.36 -9.25
N GLU A 491 18.18 -18.44 -9.64
CA GLU A 491 16.84 -18.79 -9.14
C GLU A 491 16.90 -18.98 -7.62
N ASN A 492 15.91 -18.44 -6.91
CA ASN A 492 15.77 -18.63 -5.47
C ASN A 492 15.22 -20.04 -5.20
N THR A 493 15.77 -20.74 -4.22
CA THR A 493 15.27 -22.06 -3.82
C THR A 493 13.98 -21.97 -3.01
N TYR A 494 13.66 -20.79 -2.48
CA TYR A 494 12.36 -20.47 -1.93
C TYR A 494 11.36 -20.16 -3.06
N THR A 495 10.31 -20.97 -3.17
CA THR A 495 9.27 -20.83 -4.22
C THR A 495 7.88 -20.52 -3.67
N GLY A 496 7.79 -20.22 -2.37
CA GLY A 496 6.52 -19.83 -1.72
C GLY A 496 6.28 -20.49 -0.38
N GLY A 497 5.07 -20.32 0.12
CA GLY A 497 4.60 -20.77 1.42
C GLY A 497 3.09 -21.00 1.42
N PRO A 498 2.47 -21.24 2.58
CA PRO A 498 1.05 -21.60 2.67
C PRO A 498 0.09 -20.56 2.05
N TYR A 499 0.53 -19.30 1.96
CA TYR A 499 -0.28 -18.18 1.47
C TYR A 499 0.21 -17.59 0.15
N GLN A 500 1.30 -18.08 -0.43
CA GLN A 500 1.85 -17.54 -1.67
C GLN A 500 2.61 -18.61 -2.45
N GLU A 501 2.52 -18.57 -3.77
CA GLU A 501 3.59 -19.07 -4.63
C GLU A 501 4.39 -17.86 -5.11
N CYS A 502 5.70 -18.00 -5.31
CA CYS A 502 6.51 -16.93 -5.87
C CYS A 502 7.49 -17.41 -6.93
N ALA A 503 7.55 -16.68 -8.03
CA ALA A 503 8.70 -16.73 -8.93
C ALA A 503 9.76 -15.80 -8.34
N SER A 504 10.89 -16.35 -7.89
CA SER A 504 11.90 -15.59 -7.17
C SER A 504 13.32 -15.86 -7.67
N GLY A 505 14.14 -14.80 -7.66
CA GLY A 505 15.55 -14.81 -7.99
C GLY A 505 16.37 -14.07 -6.93
N LEU A 506 17.63 -14.46 -6.76
CA LEU A 506 18.59 -13.87 -5.84
C LEU A 506 19.75 -13.27 -6.63
N THR A 507 19.93 -11.95 -6.51
CA THR A 507 21.03 -11.21 -7.15
C THR A 507 21.96 -10.64 -6.09
N GLN A 508 23.26 -10.93 -6.16
CA GLN A 508 24.22 -10.38 -5.20
C GLN A 508 24.25 -8.84 -5.28
N VAL A 509 24.12 -8.18 -4.13
CA VAL A 509 24.21 -6.72 -4.00
C VAL A 509 25.69 -6.31 -3.95
N PRO A 510 26.10 -5.21 -4.60
CA PRO A 510 27.44 -4.66 -4.42
C PRO A 510 27.77 -4.37 -2.96
N ASP A 511 28.92 -4.87 -2.49
CA ASP A 511 29.34 -4.77 -1.08
C ASP A 511 29.63 -3.32 -0.60
N ASP A 512 29.69 -2.35 -1.52
CA ASP A 512 29.89 -0.92 -1.23
C ASP A 512 28.58 -0.13 -1.09
N GLY A 513 27.45 -0.84 -1.06
CA GLY A 513 26.08 -0.31 -1.00
C GLY A 513 25.48 -0.05 0.39
N PHE A 514 26.30 0.08 1.44
CA PHE A 514 25.83 0.04 2.82
C PHE A 514 26.34 1.22 3.69
N GLU A 515 25.60 1.59 4.73
CA GLU A 515 25.97 2.70 5.64
C GLU A 515 27.35 2.51 6.28
N GLU A 516 27.73 1.27 6.60
CA GLU A 516 29.02 0.93 7.21
C GLU A 516 30.01 0.34 6.18
N SER A 517 29.68 0.35 4.88
CA SER A 517 30.55 -0.14 3.80
C SER A 517 30.35 0.62 2.50
N GLY A 518 31.36 1.41 2.10
CA GLY A 518 31.41 2.12 0.81
C GLY A 518 30.50 3.34 0.70
N GLN A 519 29.29 3.28 1.29
CA GLN A 519 28.29 4.36 1.29
C GLN A 519 27.84 4.81 -0.10
N ARG A 520 27.92 3.94 -1.11
CA ARG A 520 27.41 4.22 -2.45
C ARG A 520 25.92 3.86 -2.52
N PHE A 521 25.10 4.76 -3.03
CA PHE A 521 23.72 4.43 -3.34
C PHE A 521 23.65 3.46 -4.52
N ILE A 522 22.95 2.34 -4.33
CA ILE A 522 22.77 1.31 -5.36
C ILE A 522 21.40 1.47 -5.99
N LYS A 523 21.33 1.29 -7.31
CA LYS A 523 20.08 1.34 -8.07
C LYS A 523 19.38 -0.01 -8.05
N TYR A 524 18.12 -0.04 -7.63
CA TYR A 524 17.27 -1.23 -7.70
C TYR A 524 16.05 -0.89 -8.53
N GLY A 525 15.59 -1.81 -9.37
CA GLY A 525 14.41 -1.51 -10.19
C GLY A 525 13.70 -2.74 -10.71
N VAL A 526 12.48 -2.52 -11.18
CA VAL A 526 11.72 -3.52 -11.91
C VAL A 526 11.06 -2.88 -13.12
N GLU A 527 11.17 -3.57 -14.25
CA GLU A 527 10.44 -3.27 -15.48
C GLU A 527 9.40 -4.36 -15.69
N TYR A 528 8.13 -4.02 -15.86
CA TYR A 528 7.12 -5.02 -16.19
C TYR A 528 6.16 -4.56 -17.27
N GLY A 529 5.82 -5.51 -18.14
CA GLY A 529 4.75 -5.42 -19.11
C GLY A 529 3.52 -6.15 -18.56
N PRO A 530 2.47 -5.42 -18.13
CA PRO A 530 1.23 -6.03 -17.66
C PRO A 530 0.61 -6.96 -18.71
N ASP A 531 -0.01 -8.06 -18.26
CA ASP A 531 -0.68 -9.02 -19.14
C ASP A 531 -2.09 -8.57 -19.52
N TRP A 532 -2.18 -7.49 -20.30
CA TRP A 532 -3.47 -6.90 -20.72
C TRP A 532 -4.38 -7.87 -21.50
N LYS A 533 -3.83 -8.93 -22.08
CA LYS A 533 -4.58 -9.94 -22.83
C LYS A 533 -5.02 -11.12 -21.99
N GLY A 534 -4.36 -11.34 -20.86
CA GLY A 534 -4.58 -12.50 -19.99
C GLY A 534 -4.16 -13.83 -20.61
N ASP A 535 -3.22 -13.82 -21.57
CA ASP A 535 -2.74 -15.02 -22.26
C ASP A 535 -1.23 -15.27 -22.08
N GLY A 536 -0.57 -14.46 -21.24
CA GLY A 536 0.86 -14.51 -20.98
C GLY A 536 1.74 -13.98 -22.12
N THR A 537 1.16 -13.57 -23.26
CA THR A 537 1.95 -13.14 -24.44
C THR A 537 2.42 -11.70 -24.28
N ASN A 538 3.71 -11.45 -24.56
CA ASN A 538 4.36 -10.14 -24.37
C ASN A 538 4.30 -9.59 -22.93
N ALA A 539 3.90 -10.43 -21.96
CA ALA A 539 3.89 -10.11 -20.54
C ALA A 539 5.19 -10.58 -19.90
N TYR A 540 5.79 -9.74 -19.05
CA TYR A 540 7.07 -10.06 -18.41
C TYR A 540 7.34 -9.16 -17.21
N VAL A 541 8.28 -9.58 -16.38
CA VAL A 541 8.89 -8.79 -15.31
C VAL A 541 10.41 -8.97 -15.41
N THR A 542 11.16 -7.87 -15.48
CA THR A 542 12.62 -7.84 -15.48
C THR A 542 13.09 -7.04 -14.27
N TRP A 543 13.95 -7.64 -13.45
CA TRP A 543 14.53 -6.97 -12.28
C TRP A 543 15.93 -6.43 -12.58
N TYR A 544 16.34 -5.42 -11.80
CA TYR A 544 17.62 -4.73 -11.95
C TYR A 544 18.31 -4.56 -10.59
N VAL A 545 19.63 -4.75 -10.59
CA VAL A 545 20.54 -4.39 -9.48
C VAL A 545 21.72 -3.59 -10.05
N ASP A 546 22.06 -2.49 -9.38
CA ASP A 546 23.05 -1.50 -9.81
C ASP A 546 22.81 -0.96 -11.24
N GLY A 547 21.53 -0.83 -11.62
CA GLY A 547 21.11 -0.37 -12.95
C GLY A 547 21.31 -1.39 -14.07
N VAL A 548 21.70 -2.62 -13.75
CA VAL A 548 21.92 -3.72 -14.72
C VAL A 548 20.79 -4.75 -14.58
N PRO A 549 20.19 -5.23 -15.69
CA PRO A 549 19.16 -6.26 -15.62
C PRO A 549 19.74 -7.56 -15.03
N SER A 550 19.05 -8.13 -14.06
CA SER A 550 19.49 -9.30 -13.30
C SER A 550 18.87 -10.59 -13.86
N TRP A 551 17.54 -10.62 -13.94
CA TRP A 551 16.77 -11.73 -14.51
C TRP A 551 15.40 -11.26 -15.00
N THR A 552 14.71 -12.11 -15.77
CA THR A 552 13.38 -11.83 -16.34
C THR A 552 12.49 -13.05 -16.21
N VAL A 553 11.26 -12.88 -15.77
CA VAL A 553 10.19 -13.87 -15.80
C VAL A 553 9.20 -13.49 -16.91
N PHE A 554 8.88 -14.43 -17.80
CA PHE A 554 7.90 -14.24 -18.86
C PHE A 554 6.52 -14.78 -18.44
N GLY A 555 5.46 -14.33 -19.09
CA GLY A 555 4.10 -14.83 -18.82
C GLY A 555 3.94 -16.34 -18.99
N SER A 556 4.81 -17.01 -19.77
CA SER A 556 4.80 -18.47 -19.89
C SER A 556 5.17 -19.21 -18.60
N ALA A 557 5.92 -18.56 -17.69
CA ALA A 557 6.19 -19.08 -16.35
C ALA A 557 4.93 -19.32 -15.53
N LEU A 558 3.88 -18.57 -15.86
CA LEU A 558 2.59 -18.52 -15.16
C LEU A 558 1.47 -19.22 -15.96
N ALA A 559 1.85 -20.06 -16.92
CA ALA A 559 0.95 -20.75 -17.83
C ALA A 559 -0.14 -21.58 -17.13
N PRO A 560 -1.25 -21.90 -17.83
CA PRO A 560 -2.33 -22.73 -17.29
C PRO A 560 -1.84 -24.12 -16.85
N ARG A 561 -2.48 -24.67 -15.81
CA ARG A 561 -2.29 -26.07 -15.37
C ARG A 561 -3.60 -26.85 -15.47
N PRO A 562 -3.86 -27.51 -16.62
CA PRO A 562 -5.09 -28.29 -16.80
C PRO A 562 -5.29 -29.44 -15.80
N ASN A 563 -4.20 -30.00 -15.25
CA ASN A 563 -4.24 -31.05 -14.22
C ASN A 563 -4.68 -30.52 -12.84
N GLN A 564 -4.65 -29.20 -12.62
CA GLN A 564 -5.14 -28.51 -11.43
C GLN A 564 -6.39 -27.67 -11.69
N ASP A 565 -6.92 -27.69 -12.92
CA ASP A 565 -8.06 -26.86 -13.33
C ASP A 565 -7.84 -25.36 -13.01
N ILE A 566 -6.65 -24.85 -13.35
CA ILE A 566 -6.32 -23.43 -13.28
C ILE A 566 -5.86 -22.90 -14.64
N GLY A 567 -6.39 -21.74 -15.02
CA GLY A 567 -6.06 -20.95 -16.20
C GLY A 567 -4.73 -20.18 -16.08
N GLN A 568 -4.53 -19.27 -17.04
CA GLN A 568 -3.35 -18.41 -17.10
C GLN A 568 -3.36 -17.44 -15.92
N ARG A 569 -2.25 -17.38 -15.18
CA ARG A 569 -2.03 -16.32 -14.19
C ARG A 569 -1.38 -15.13 -14.86
N LEU A 570 -1.67 -13.94 -14.35
CA LEU A 570 -1.30 -12.69 -14.97
C LEU A 570 0.05 -12.20 -14.46
N ILE A 571 0.86 -11.63 -15.35
CA ILE A 571 1.73 -10.54 -14.90
C ILE A 571 0.80 -9.37 -14.53
N PRO A 572 0.92 -8.77 -13.33
CA PRO A 572 -0.11 -7.91 -12.76
C PRO A 572 -0.59 -6.79 -13.67
N VAL A 573 -1.91 -6.57 -13.68
CA VAL A 573 -2.60 -5.51 -14.42
C VAL A 573 -3.25 -4.46 -13.51
N GLU A 574 -3.31 -4.73 -12.20
CA GLU A 574 -3.84 -3.81 -11.19
C GLU A 574 -3.00 -2.53 -11.08
N PRO A 575 -3.59 -1.37 -10.78
CA PRO A 575 -2.82 -0.19 -10.37
C PRO A 575 -2.07 -0.52 -9.07
N MET A 576 -0.75 -0.42 -9.10
CA MET A 576 0.12 -0.77 -7.97
C MET A 576 0.56 0.47 -7.21
N SER A 577 0.50 0.40 -5.89
CA SER A 577 1.10 1.35 -4.95
C SER A 577 2.54 0.95 -4.62
N ILE A 578 3.37 1.93 -4.26
CA ILE A 578 4.78 1.78 -3.92
C ILE A 578 4.93 1.70 -2.41
N ILE A 579 5.79 0.80 -1.93
CA ILE A 579 6.11 0.62 -0.52
C ILE A 579 7.63 0.60 -0.32
N MET A 580 8.07 1.30 0.72
CA MET A 580 9.45 1.32 1.19
C MET A 580 9.47 1.15 2.70
N ASN A 581 10.18 0.16 3.21
CA ASN A 581 10.29 -0.05 4.66
C ASN A 581 11.67 -0.56 5.06
N LEU A 582 12.00 -0.32 6.33
CA LEU A 582 13.11 -0.98 7.00
C LEU A 582 12.55 -1.80 8.16
N GLY A 583 12.44 -3.10 7.98
CA GLY A 583 11.90 -3.99 8.99
C GLY A 583 12.96 -4.79 9.76
N MET A 584 12.50 -5.54 10.75
CA MET A 584 13.22 -6.62 11.42
C MET A 584 12.23 -7.71 11.81
N ALA A 585 12.20 -8.79 11.02
CA ALA A 585 11.16 -9.79 11.12
C ALA A 585 11.73 -11.22 11.12
N PRO A 586 11.43 -12.06 12.13
CA PRO A 586 11.84 -13.45 12.15
C PRO A 586 11.10 -14.27 11.08
N GLY A 587 9.94 -13.77 10.62
CA GLY A 587 9.22 -14.33 9.49
C GLY A 587 9.94 -14.12 8.15
N PHE A 588 10.90 -13.20 8.08
CA PHE A 588 11.67 -12.96 6.86
C PHE A 588 13.06 -13.60 6.94
N GLN A 589 13.88 -13.24 7.91
CA GLN A 589 15.21 -13.84 8.10
C GLN A 589 15.59 -13.96 9.58
N PRO A 590 16.53 -14.84 9.95
CA PRO A 590 17.00 -14.93 11.32
C PRO A 590 17.59 -13.60 11.81
N VAL A 591 17.01 -13.06 12.87
CA VAL A 591 17.44 -11.79 13.47
C VAL A 591 18.61 -12.03 14.43
N ARG A 592 19.74 -11.33 14.23
CA ARG A 592 20.95 -11.48 15.06
C ARG A 592 21.27 -10.22 15.85
N PHE A 593 21.02 -10.27 17.17
CA PHE A 593 21.33 -9.17 18.10
C PHE A 593 22.75 -9.23 18.71
N ASN A 594 23.47 -10.34 18.58
CA ASN A 594 24.80 -10.50 19.15
C ASN A 594 25.67 -11.48 18.33
N GLY A 595 26.97 -11.44 18.57
CA GLY A 595 27.96 -12.29 17.89
C GLY A 595 28.43 -11.71 16.55
N ALA A 596 29.06 -12.57 15.74
CA ALA A 596 29.48 -12.18 14.39
C ALA A 596 28.25 -11.91 13.52
N ASN A 597 28.36 -10.90 12.65
CA ASN A 597 27.31 -10.50 11.70
C ASN A 597 26.03 -9.96 12.36
N ALA A 598 26.11 -9.55 13.64
CA ALA A 598 24.99 -8.96 14.35
C ALA A 598 24.68 -7.53 13.88
N MET A 599 23.42 -7.15 14.01
CA MET A 599 22.97 -5.77 13.77
C MET A 599 23.51 -4.80 14.82
N THR A 600 23.69 -3.56 14.38
CA THR A 600 23.95 -2.39 15.23
C THR A 600 22.74 -1.47 15.22
N LEU A 601 22.28 -1.03 16.39
CA LEU A 601 21.14 -0.10 16.49
C LEU A 601 21.57 1.17 17.25
N PRO A 602 21.07 2.37 16.88
CA PRO A 602 20.17 2.63 15.75
C PRO A 602 20.87 2.51 14.38
N THR A 603 20.10 2.34 13.31
CA THR A 603 20.57 2.37 11.91
C THR A 603 19.51 3.01 11.01
N SER A 604 19.82 3.25 9.74
CA SER A 604 18.84 3.74 8.77
C SER A 604 18.99 3.14 7.38
N MET A 605 17.88 3.08 6.67
CA MET A 605 17.84 2.93 5.22
C MET A 605 17.63 4.31 4.62
N LYS A 606 18.40 4.64 3.58
CA LYS A 606 18.26 5.94 2.88
C LYS A 606 17.88 5.72 1.43
N VAL A 607 16.94 6.52 0.92
CA VAL A 607 16.55 6.54 -0.49
C VAL A 607 16.82 7.94 -1.03
N ASP A 608 17.71 8.02 -2.02
CA ASP A 608 18.09 9.25 -2.73
C ASP A 608 16.98 9.66 -3.69
N TYR A 609 16.40 8.71 -4.44
CA TYR A 609 15.24 8.98 -5.28
C TYR A 609 14.37 7.75 -5.55
N VAL A 610 13.14 8.02 -5.96
CA VAL A 610 12.27 7.09 -6.70
C VAL A 610 11.93 7.71 -8.06
N ARG A 611 12.06 6.94 -9.15
CA ARG A 611 11.73 7.39 -10.51
C ARG A 611 10.94 6.33 -11.25
N LEU A 612 9.80 6.72 -11.82
CA LEU A 612 8.95 5.87 -12.65
C LEU A 612 8.96 6.34 -14.09
N TYR A 613 9.14 5.39 -15.00
CA TYR A 613 9.20 5.59 -16.43
C TYR A 613 8.17 4.71 -17.13
N GLN A 614 7.51 5.24 -18.16
CA GLN A 614 6.58 4.50 -19.01
C GLN A 614 6.96 4.63 -20.48
N LEU A 615 6.53 3.66 -21.29
CA LEU A 615 6.97 3.52 -22.68
C LEU A 615 6.76 4.84 -23.45
N ASP A 616 7.75 5.24 -24.23
CA ASP A 616 7.66 6.46 -25.04
C ASP A 616 6.50 6.36 -26.05
N GLY A 617 5.75 7.45 -26.21
CA GLY A 617 4.63 7.54 -27.14
C GLY A 617 3.27 7.00 -26.65
N GLN A 618 3.15 6.54 -25.40
CA GLN A 618 1.86 6.18 -24.80
C GLN A 618 1.40 7.19 -23.73
N LYS A 619 0.09 7.21 -23.45
CA LYS A 619 -0.46 7.96 -22.31
C LYS A 619 0.09 7.35 -21.02
N ALA A 620 0.50 8.20 -20.07
CA ALA A 620 0.91 7.73 -18.76
C ALA A 620 -0.26 6.99 -18.07
N LEU A 621 0.00 5.76 -17.64
CA LEU A 621 -0.89 4.92 -16.84
C LEU A 621 -0.53 5.11 -15.36
N ILE A 622 -0.78 6.32 -14.88
CA ILE A 622 -0.60 6.72 -13.48
C ILE A 622 -1.97 7.09 -12.91
N GLY A 623 -2.25 6.67 -11.68
CA GLY A 623 -3.53 6.81 -11.03
C GLY A 623 -3.95 5.52 -10.31
N CYS A 624 -4.64 5.68 -9.20
CA CYS A 624 -5.14 4.56 -8.39
C CYS A 624 -6.52 4.08 -8.82
N ASP A 625 -7.25 4.86 -9.62
CA ASP A 625 -8.62 4.55 -10.05
C ASP A 625 -8.78 4.59 -11.58
N PRO A 626 -8.07 3.72 -12.32
CA PRO A 626 -8.18 3.65 -13.77
C PRO A 626 -9.50 2.98 -14.21
N ASP A 627 -10.07 3.39 -15.34
CA ASP A 627 -11.37 2.89 -15.83
C ASP A 627 -11.45 1.36 -16.01
N ASP A 628 -10.32 0.73 -16.31
CA ASP A 628 -10.19 -0.72 -16.52
C ASP A 628 -9.99 -1.50 -15.22
N HIS A 629 -9.51 -0.86 -14.14
CA HIS A 629 -9.27 -1.47 -12.83
C HIS A 629 -9.58 -0.47 -11.68
N PRO A 630 -10.83 0.03 -11.55
CA PRO A 630 -11.15 1.06 -10.58
C PRO A 630 -11.02 0.53 -9.14
N THR A 631 -10.69 1.40 -8.19
CA THR A 631 -10.55 1.04 -6.77
C THR A 631 -11.25 2.01 -5.83
N LEU A 632 -11.45 3.27 -6.25
CA LEU A 632 -11.80 4.37 -5.37
C LEU A 632 -13.15 4.15 -4.68
N ASP A 633 -14.19 3.83 -5.45
CA ASP A 633 -15.54 3.62 -4.92
C ASP A 633 -15.59 2.45 -3.92
N TYR A 634 -14.87 1.37 -4.21
CA TYR A 634 -14.78 0.23 -3.31
C TYR A 634 -14.08 0.60 -2.01
N ILE A 635 -12.90 1.22 -2.09
CA ILE A 635 -12.13 1.64 -0.90
C ILE A 635 -12.95 2.60 -0.03
N ASN A 636 -13.62 3.59 -0.64
CA ASN A 636 -14.42 4.58 0.06
C ASN A 636 -15.68 4.02 0.73
N SER A 637 -16.26 2.95 0.18
CA SER A 637 -17.40 2.26 0.78
C SER A 637 -17.00 1.22 1.83
N HIS A 638 -15.71 0.90 1.93
CA HIS A 638 -15.13 -0.10 2.83
C HIS A 638 -14.03 0.43 3.78
N PRO A 639 -14.18 1.64 4.37
CA PRO A 639 -13.06 2.35 4.99
C PRO A 639 -12.44 1.62 6.19
N ASP A 640 -13.23 0.86 6.96
CA ASP A 640 -12.77 0.06 8.09
C ASP A 640 -11.80 -1.05 7.68
N LEU A 641 -11.91 -1.65 6.50
CA LEU A 641 -10.91 -2.62 6.02
C LEU A 641 -9.52 -2.01 5.85
N TYR A 642 -9.46 -0.72 5.53
CA TYR A 642 -8.23 0.00 5.17
C TYR A 642 -7.68 0.90 6.28
N LEU A 643 -8.49 1.16 7.31
CA LEU A 643 -8.14 2.07 8.41
C LEU A 643 -8.11 1.37 9.77
N ASN A 644 -8.68 0.15 9.89
CA ASN A 644 -8.65 -0.62 11.13
C ASN A 644 -7.59 -1.73 11.06
N HIS A 645 -6.49 -1.55 11.80
CA HIS A 645 -5.41 -2.54 11.87
C HIS A 645 -5.77 -3.81 12.68
N ASP A 646 -6.85 -3.78 13.49
CA ASP A 646 -7.26 -4.90 14.33
C ASP A 646 -8.01 -5.97 13.52
N TYR A 647 -8.40 -5.64 12.29
CA TYR A 647 -8.99 -6.59 11.36
C TYR A 647 -7.89 -7.45 10.74
N LEU A 648 -7.67 -8.59 11.38
CA LEU A 648 -6.76 -9.63 10.93
C LEU A 648 -7.40 -10.51 9.84
N ARG A 649 -8.73 -10.47 9.69
CA ARG A 649 -9.53 -11.16 8.68
C ARG A 649 -10.71 -10.30 8.23
N TYR A 650 -11.12 -10.48 6.98
CA TYR A 650 -12.26 -9.82 6.35
C TYR A 650 -13.57 -10.10 7.11
N ASN A 651 -13.75 -11.30 7.64
CA ASN A 651 -14.98 -11.66 8.37
C ASN A 651 -15.13 -10.98 9.74
N GLN A 652 -14.12 -10.22 10.20
CA GLN A 652 -14.23 -9.35 11.37
C GLN A 652 -14.86 -8.00 11.04
N SER A 653 -14.99 -7.66 9.75
CA SER A 653 -15.77 -6.53 9.26
C SER A 653 -17.27 -6.85 9.21
N ASN A 654 -18.07 -5.83 8.86
CA ASN A 654 -19.51 -6.01 8.64
C ASN A 654 -19.87 -6.43 7.20
N TYR A 655 -18.88 -6.66 6.34
CA TYR A 655 -19.09 -7.00 4.93
C TYR A 655 -19.25 -8.50 4.72
N THR A 656 -20.07 -8.85 3.74
CA THR A 656 -20.33 -10.25 3.40
C THR A 656 -19.36 -10.69 2.31
N TRP A 657 -18.72 -11.85 2.50
CA TRP A 657 -17.87 -12.42 1.47
C TRP A 657 -18.65 -12.61 0.16
N PRO A 658 -18.18 -12.06 -0.96
CA PRO A 658 -18.88 -12.15 -2.25
C PRO A 658 -18.92 -13.59 -2.76
N LEU A 659 -20.09 -14.03 -3.24
CA LEU A 659 -20.22 -15.34 -3.88
C LEU A 659 -19.84 -15.26 -5.37
N ASN A 660 -19.44 -16.41 -5.92
CA ASN A 660 -19.12 -16.57 -7.34
C ASN A 660 -19.89 -17.75 -7.95
N LYS A 661 -19.87 -17.90 -9.27
CA LYS A 661 -20.60 -18.96 -9.99
C LYS A 661 -20.35 -20.38 -9.46
N LEU A 662 -19.14 -20.66 -8.96
CA LEU A 662 -18.75 -21.97 -8.45
C LEU A 662 -19.27 -22.27 -7.03
N THR A 663 -19.68 -21.23 -6.28
CA THR A 663 -20.09 -21.34 -4.88
C THR A 663 -21.53 -20.87 -4.62
N GLY A 664 -22.07 -20.00 -5.47
CA GLY A 664 -23.33 -19.28 -5.25
C GLY A 664 -24.52 -19.74 -6.08
N ASN A 665 -24.38 -20.74 -6.97
CA ASN A 665 -25.42 -21.18 -7.91
C ASN A 665 -26.04 -20.01 -8.71
N CYS A 666 -25.15 -19.18 -9.25
CA CYS A 666 -25.40 -18.13 -10.24
C CYS A 666 -24.50 -18.43 -11.46
#